data_AF-A0A9N9D3G4-F1
#
_entry.id   AF-A0A9N9D3G4-F1
#
_cell.length_a   1.000
_cell.length_b   1.000
_cell.length_c   1.000
_cell.angle_alpha   90.00
_cell.angle_beta   90.00
_cell.angle_gamma   90.00
#
_symmetry.space_group_name_H-M   'P 1'
#
loop_
_entity.id
_entity.type
_entity.pdbx_description
1 polymer ?
#
loop_
_entity_poly.entity_id
_entity_poly.type
_entity_poly.pdbx_seq_one_letter_code
_entity_poly.pdbx_strand_id
1 'polypeptide(L)'
;WLDKNFPHDGASNLSSYEGKKREDITELNIRGRLLGGSLKLEGFNNLEEMRCDNNYLTDIKSLLSELNPEKIKTLEDYEEGIANRFVGSLQPLRRLTKLKQLFINNTDIDRGLEYLPEDLESLYCGDCAGLRSNEVDFAAYLETKKVYNKIERLNIADKGLEGSLDLSVFKSLTDLNCSKNQITSLDLTGLIKLENLSCNDNLIEEFDLTSLNPEKLTSLNIKNNNLSEQNIKIFDEFTKLKQLSIGNDNKEKIDKGEYNHFSGSLSSLKGLTDLENLYISNTDIDEIDIEKLPKNLSIGKTYCSTEERPKSKVEKIQAKLYSHLTKKYLNEMYPDKSAKVLDNLYSKGLKDHLDLSNYKDLEVLDCHDNQLTSIDISKNTKLKKLNCSKNKLKGIDFEKSIELEELKCDNNKLGGLNLTGKNIKLKRLSCRSNKLKKINLDNNINLEELNCSSNELERLDVRKNNQLIELDCSNNRLDALELTGCSELSKINCSDNKIEKLDLQELSNLISLDCEKNKLENLEEVKELDISGEELTGNLELNGFSSLKHLICCDNQLESIDLSDCKQLEIIDCKRNKLKELTFSNDFVLGLKEFRGSDNEFKKLESIIGHIDSEVLNYFDINNINISDCDISDFAKFKKLERLFIGSNDEGKKNVFAGSLESLKELDKLLEIDIRNNDDEEKNKFKDYGQKNDNKHCYVEENKFYDIKALRRSKEASDDVEIKVILRTPLLSADKKNKTDAIKDDYDAKVVDYFESGKLIYPSEKETGFKWETGEKLLSSNLPLRLCYFSSEDKEAEKRLSLGGIKSLDKAIKTLRVLNEFHGLSIKGKEIRYLWMDQLCVNQDNPKEKGHEVSKMRDYYGNATVTLIAIHAESDSLVLELFKKAFCLKEPFLYLCGEKAATPVGWIYYEGEDKKGYSLGDKASLRLNEAL
;
A
#
# COMPACT_ATOMS: atom_id res chain seq x y z
N TRP A 1 -38.85 17.51 -1.42
CA TRP A 1 -38.23 16.16 -1.52
C TRP A 1 -39.29 15.06 -1.49
N LEU A 2 -40.22 15.08 -0.52
CA LEU A 2 -41.31 14.09 -0.44
C LEU A 2 -42.12 14.01 -1.73
N ASP A 3 -42.64 15.11 -2.28
CA ASP A 3 -43.44 15.08 -3.52
C ASP A 3 -42.71 14.49 -4.73
N LYS A 4 -41.40 14.68 -4.81
CA LYS A 4 -40.57 14.14 -5.88
C LYS A 4 -40.41 12.62 -5.75
N ASN A 5 -40.25 12.12 -4.53
CA ASN A 5 -39.95 10.70 -4.28
C ASN A 5 -41.21 9.88 -3.99
N PHE A 6 -42.27 10.52 -3.53
CA PHE A 6 -43.58 9.97 -3.21
C PHE A 6 -44.64 10.89 -3.84
N PRO A 7 -44.88 10.82 -5.15
CA PRO A 7 -45.90 11.65 -5.80
C PRO A 7 -47.31 11.36 -5.23
N HIS A 8 -48.20 12.36 -5.21
CA HIS A 8 -49.55 12.21 -4.65
C HIS A 8 -50.39 11.17 -5.40
N ASP A 9 -50.30 11.14 -6.74
CA ASP A 9 -51.11 10.26 -7.60
C ASP A 9 -50.31 9.08 -8.18
N GLY A 10 -49.16 8.75 -7.58
CA GLY A 10 -48.24 7.74 -8.14
C GLY A 10 -47.53 6.90 -7.09
N ALA A 11 -46.85 5.85 -7.54
CA ALA A 11 -45.98 5.05 -6.70
C ALA A 11 -44.66 5.80 -6.40
N SER A 12 -44.00 5.41 -5.31
CA SER A 12 -42.69 5.94 -4.94
C SER A 12 -41.64 5.73 -6.04
N ASN A 13 -40.78 6.74 -6.22
CA ASN A 13 -39.63 6.72 -7.12
C ASN A 13 -38.35 6.18 -6.44
N LEU A 14 -38.43 5.83 -5.15
CA LEU A 14 -37.33 5.20 -4.41
C LEU A 14 -37.45 3.68 -4.47
N SER A 15 -36.36 3.00 -4.81
CA SER A 15 -36.28 1.54 -4.88
C SER A 15 -36.64 0.85 -3.56
N SER A 16 -36.34 1.47 -2.42
CA SER A 16 -36.72 0.97 -1.09
C SER A 16 -38.23 0.93 -0.83
N TYR A 17 -39.02 1.57 -1.70
CA TYR A 17 -40.47 1.72 -1.59
C TYR A 17 -41.19 1.39 -2.89
N GLU A 18 -40.58 0.57 -3.74
CA GLU A 18 -41.06 0.27 -5.08
C GLU A 18 -42.53 -0.19 -5.09
N GLY A 19 -43.33 0.43 -5.96
CA GLY A 19 -44.76 0.12 -6.12
C GLY A 19 -45.70 0.65 -5.03
N LYS A 20 -45.18 1.22 -3.93
CA LYS A 20 -46.01 1.75 -2.83
C LYS A 20 -46.45 3.19 -3.08
N LYS A 21 -47.72 3.49 -2.81
CA LYS A 21 -48.24 4.88 -2.72
C LYS A 21 -48.07 5.41 -1.30
N ARG A 22 -48.25 6.72 -1.10
CA ARG A 22 -48.13 7.35 0.25
C ARG A 22 -48.97 6.65 1.32
N GLU A 23 -50.19 6.24 0.98
CA GLU A 23 -51.10 5.56 1.90
C GLU A 23 -50.62 4.17 2.33
N ASP A 24 -49.75 3.54 1.55
CA ASP A 24 -49.17 2.21 1.83
C ASP A 24 -47.87 2.29 2.66
N ILE A 25 -47.36 3.50 2.93
CA ILE A 25 -46.12 3.71 3.67
C ILE A 25 -46.38 3.61 5.17
N THR A 26 -45.81 2.58 5.79
CA THR A 26 -45.85 2.34 7.23
C THR A 26 -44.57 2.77 7.95
N GLU A 27 -43.44 2.85 7.23
CA GLU A 27 -42.14 3.30 7.75
C GLU A 27 -41.55 4.34 6.79
N LEU A 28 -41.31 5.56 7.27
CA LEU A 28 -40.74 6.63 6.46
C LEU A 28 -39.35 7.00 6.98
N ASN A 29 -38.33 6.75 6.17
CA ASN A 29 -36.96 7.12 6.48
C ASN A 29 -36.49 8.30 5.61
N ILE A 30 -36.34 9.46 6.23
CA ILE A 30 -35.81 10.68 5.62
C ILE A 30 -34.45 11.08 6.21
N ARG A 31 -33.74 10.13 6.83
CA ARG A 31 -32.44 10.36 7.47
C ARG A 31 -31.42 10.98 6.52
N GLY A 32 -30.68 12.00 6.98
CA GLY A 32 -29.50 12.52 6.28
C GLY A 32 -29.81 13.20 4.94
N ARG A 33 -31.03 13.72 4.77
CA ARG A 33 -31.50 14.32 3.50
C ARG A 33 -31.34 15.84 3.46
N LEU A 34 -30.81 16.45 4.52
CA LEU A 34 -30.61 17.90 4.66
C LEU A 34 -31.91 18.71 4.49
N LEU A 35 -33.05 18.14 4.90
CA LEU A 35 -34.36 18.77 4.79
C LEU A 35 -34.52 19.87 5.82
N GLY A 36 -34.85 21.09 5.40
CA GLY A 36 -35.07 22.23 6.30
C GLY A 36 -36.53 22.67 6.41
N GLY A 37 -36.87 23.32 7.53
CA GLY A 37 -38.17 23.98 7.73
C GLY A 37 -39.28 23.06 8.27
N SER A 38 -40.52 23.28 7.82
CA SER A 38 -41.70 22.49 8.21
C SER A 38 -41.93 21.33 7.24
N LEU A 39 -42.20 20.14 7.76
CA LEU A 39 -42.50 18.94 6.98
C LEU A 39 -44.01 18.67 6.98
N LYS A 40 -44.60 18.52 5.79
CA LYS A 40 -46.00 18.10 5.62
C LYS A 40 -46.04 16.63 5.19
N LEU A 41 -46.88 15.83 5.85
CA LEU A 41 -46.98 14.38 5.62
C LEU A 41 -48.32 13.99 4.97
N GLU A 42 -48.88 14.88 4.15
CA GLU A 42 -50.15 14.66 3.47
C GLU A 42 -50.14 13.34 2.67
N GLY A 43 -51.12 12.47 2.93
CA GLY A 43 -51.25 11.18 2.29
C GLY A 43 -50.53 10.01 2.97
N PHE A 44 -49.66 10.24 3.96
CA PHE A 44 -48.97 9.19 4.72
C PHE A 44 -49.83 8.67 5.90
N ASN A 45 -51.06 8.24 5.60
CA ASN A 45 -52.10 7.99 6.61
C ASN A 45 -51.86 6.78 7.53
N ASN A 46 -51.04 5.82 7.08
CA ASN A 46 -50.75 4.57 7.79
C ASN A 46 -49.34 4.52 8.40
N LEU A 47 -48.70 5.68 8.58
CA LEU A 47 -47.35 5.75 9.11
C LEU A 47 -47.30 5.27 10.57
N GLU A 48 -46.51 4.23 10.81
CA GLU A 48 -46.26 3.64 12.14
C GLU A 48 -44.87 4.00 12.67
N GLU A 49 -43.89 4.23 11.79
CA GLU A 49 -42.52 4.61 12.14
C GLU A 49 -42.00 5.73 11.26
N MET A 50 -41.30 6.69 11.86
CA MET A 50 -40.66 7.77 11.13
C MET A 50 -39.25 8.02 11.65
N ARG A 51 -38.25 7.90 10.77
CA ARG A 51 -36.86 8.26 11.04
C ARG A 51 -36.51 9.55 10.31
N CYS A 52 -36.27 10.60 11.08
CA CYS A 52 -36.09 11.95 10.56
C CYS A 52 -34.77 12.62 10.93
N ASP A 53 -33.86 11.90 11.58
CA ASP A 53 -32.59 12.42 12.04
C ASP A 53 -31.64 12.89 10.93
N ASN A 54 -30.58 13.64 11.29
CA ASN A 54 -29.63 14.20 10.33
C ASN A 54 -30.28 15.14 9.28
N ASN A 55 -31.17 16.03 9.73
CA ASN A 55 -31.85 17.04 8.92
C ASN A 55 -31.86 18.42 9.61
N TYR A 56 -32.46 19.43 9.00
CA TYR A 56 -32.59 20.81 9.51
C TYR A 56 -34.06 21.17 9.82
N LEU A 57 -34.87 20.20 10.25
CA LEU A 57 -36.26 20.46 10.63
C LEU A 57 -36.30 21.33 11.89
N THR A 58 -37.22 22.29 11.92
CA THR A 58 -37.28 23.29 13.01
C THR A 58 -38.63 23.35 13.71
N ASP A 59 -39.72 22.98 13.04
CA ASP A 59 -41.07 23.05 13.60
C ASP A 59 -41.61 21.65 13.95
N ILE A 60 -41.37 21.24 15.20
CA ILE A 60 -41.87 19.95 15.72
C ILE A 60 -43.39 19.95 15.84
N LYS A 61 -43.99 21.09 16.14
CA LYS A 61 -45.44 21.19 16.32
C LYS A 61 -46.15 20.89 15.02
N SER A 62 -45.69 21.45 13.91
CA SER A 62 -46.21 21.14 12.57
C SER A 62 -46.02 19.66 12.27
N LEU A 63 -44.83 19.11 12.47
CA LEU A 63 -44.57 17.69 12.19
C LEU A 63 -45.50 16.77 13.00
N LEU A 64 -45.55 16.96 14.31
CA LEU A 64 -46.38 16.15 15.20
C LEU A 64 -47.87 16.29 14.89
N SER A 65 -48.29 17.44 14.36
CA SER A 65 -49.69 17.70 13.95
C SER A 65 -50.13 16.95 12.70
N GLU A 66 -49.19 16.53 11.85
CA GLU A 66 -49.43 15.77 10.62
C GLU A 66 -49.45 14.25 10.86
N LEU A 67 -48.84 13.77 11.96
CA LEU A 67 -48.81 12.35 12.30
C LEU A 67 -50.18 11.82 12.74
N ASN A 68 -50.51 10.61 12.31
CA ASN A 68 -51.74 9.93 12.71
C ASN A 68 -51.60 9.38 14.16
N PRO A 69 -52.38 9.91 15.13
CA PRO A 69 -52.26 9.53 16.54
C PRO A 69 -52.54 8.05 16.85
N GLU A 70 -53.37 7.39 16.02
CA GLU A 70 -53.78 6.00 16.22
C GLU A 70 -52.83 5.00 15.55
N LYS A 71 -51.79 5.48 14.84
CA LYS A 71 -50.89 4.64 14.05
C LYS A 71 -49.43 4.79 14.45
N ILE A 72 -48.95 6.01 14.70
CA ILE A 72 -47.53 6.25 14.98
C ILE A 72 -47.09 5.58 16.28
N LYS A 73 -46.08 4.72 16.20
CA LYS A 73 -45.49 3.95 17.30
C LYS A 73 -44.08 4.41 17.63
N THR A 74 -43.32 4.83 16.62
CA THR A 74 -41.92 5.24 16.77
C THR A 74 -41.67 6.54 16.02
N LEU A 75 -41.08 7.51 16.72
CA LEU A 75 -40.55 8.73 16.13
C LEU A 75 -39.07 8.85 16.49
N GLU A 76 -38.22 8.67 15.48
CA GLU A 76 -36.77 8.65 15.60
C GLU A 76 -36.14 9.94 15.07
N ASP A 77 -35.55 10.70 15.98
CA ASP A 77 -34.63 11.81 15.74
C ASP A 77 -33.35 11.57 16.58
N TYR A 78 -32.56 10.57 16.16
CA TYR A 78 -31.30 10.17 16.81
C TYR A 78 -30.08 10.61 16.00
N GLU A 79 -29.10 11.24 16.63
CA GLU A 79 -28.01 11.86 15.89
C GLU A 79 -26.60 11.43 16.31
N GLU A 80 -25.76 11.23 15.29
CA GLU A 80 -24.28 11.31 15.34
C GLU A 80 -23.77 12.42 14.35
N GLY A 81 -24.61 13.37 13.91
CA GLY A 81 -24.42 14.14 12.64
C GLY A 81 -24.95 15.60 12.58
N ILE A 82 -26.09 15.88 11.93
CA ILE A 82 -26.75 17.23 11.90
C ILE A 82 -28.12 17.25 12.64
N ALA A 83 -28.29 18.11 13.66
CA ALA A 83 -29.49 18.11 14.50
C ALA A 83 -30.72 18.76 13.85
N ASN A 84 -31.86 18.08 13.92
CA ASN A 84 -33.14 18.76 13.81
C ASN A 84 -33.32 19.67 15.04
N ARG A 85 -33.33 20.98 14.81
CA ARG A 85 -33.53 21.98 15.88
C ARG A 85 -35.01 22.19 16.15
N PHE A 86 -35.70 21.13 16.55
CA PHE A 86 -37.09 21.20 16.93
C PHE A 86 -37.29 22.16 18.11
N VAL A 87 -37.97 23.29 17.90
CA VAL A 87 -38.25 24.28 18.95
C VAL A 87 -39.68 24.15 19.50
N GLY A 88 -39.87 24.48 20.79
CA GLY A 88 -41.18 24.63 21.43
C GLY A 88 -41.61 23.46 22.33
N SER A 89 -42.92 23.27 22.53
CA SER A 89 -43.43 22.32 23.52
C SER A 89 -43.83 20.96 22.93
N LEU A 90 -43.60 19.90 23.71
CA LEU A 90 -44.10 18.55 23.46
C LEU A 90 -45.62 18.35 23.68
N GLN A 91 -46.36 19.41 24.01
CA GLN A 91 -47.83 19.37 24.13
C GLN A 91 -48.57 18.59 23.02
N PRO A 92 -48.19 18.68 21.73
CA PRO A 92 -48.83 17.93 20.67
C PRO A 92 -48.73 16.40 20.82
N LEU A 93 -47.74 15.88 21.57
CA LEU A 93 -47.61 14.45 21.83
C LEU A 93 -48.78 13.86 22.61
N ARG A 94 -49.54 14.68 23.37
CA ARG A 94 -50.67 14.22 24.19
C ARG A 94 -51.70 13.41 23.39
N ARG A 95 -51.83 13.69 22.09
CA ARG A 95 -52.77 13.00 21.21
C ARG A 95 -52.22 11.68 20.63
N LEU A 96 -50.90 11.48 20.61
CA LEU A 96 -50.23 10.32 20.00
C LEU A 96 -50.24 9.12 20.97
N THR A 97 -51.42 8.58 21.25
CA THR A 97 -51.64 7.55 22.29
C THR A 97 -50.95 6.21 22.00
N LYS A 98 -50.57 5.94 20.75
CA LYS A 98 -49.88 4.70 20.35
C LYS A 98 -48.36 4.81 20.31
N LEU A 99 -47.80 6.00 20.58
CA LEU A 99 -46.36 6.23 20.55
C LEU A 99 -45.68 5.48 21.72
N LYS A 100 -44.80 4.55 21.37
CA LYS A 100 -44.02 3.70 22.29
C LYS A 100 -42.58 4.18 22.43
N GLN A 101 -41.99 4.70 21.36
CA GLN A 101 -40.60 5.13 21.33
C GLN A 101 -40.49 6.56 20.79
N LEU A 102 -39.80 7.41 21.54
CA LEU A 102 -39.55 8.80 21.19
C LEU A 102 -38.07 9.11 21.33
N PHE A 103 -37.45 9.51 20.22
CA PHE A 103 -36.11 10.06 20.17
C PHE A 103 -36.23 11.51 19.71
N ILE A 104 -35.79 12.44 20.55
CA ILE A 104 -35.83 13.90 20.35
C ILE A 104 -34.50 14.50 20.82
N ASN A 105 -33.41 13.83 20.48
CA ASN A 105 -32.07 14.26 20.84
C ASN A 105 -31.75 15.59 20.11
N ASN A 106 -30.95 16.47 20.72
CA ASN A 106 -30.43 17.71 20.13
C ASN A 106 -31.51 18.72 19.67
N THR A 107 -32.66 18.72 20.34
CA THR A 107 -33.77 19.64 20.06
C THR A 107 -33.73 20.89 20.95
N ASP A 108 -34.51 21.92 20.65
CA ASP A 108 -34.64 23.14 21.46
C ASP A 108 -36.05 23.19 22.09
N ILE A 109 -36.44 22.04 22.65
CA ILE A 109 -37.72 21.86 23.33
C ILE A 109 -37.63 22.52 24.70
N ASP A 110 -38.54 23.46 24.98
CA ASP A 110 -38.53 24.31 26.19
C ASP A 110 -39.37 23.73 27.34
N ARG A 111 -40.37 22.89 27.05
CA ARG A 111 -41.29 22.27 28.04
C ARG A 111 -42.15 21.15 27.44
N GLY A 112 -42.91 20.44 28.27
CA GLY A 112 -44.02 19.59 27.82
C GLY A 112 -43.81 18.08 27.97
N LEU A 113 -42.84 17.65 28.77
CA LEU A 113 -42.69 16.24 29.12
C LEU A 113 -43.96 15.71 29.82
N GLU A 114 -44.75 16.56 30.49
CA GLU A 114 -46.03 16.21 31.14
C GLU A 114 -47.10 15.74 30.17
N TYR A 115 -46.86 15.98 28.87
CA TYR A 115 -47.69 15.56 27.76
C TYR A 115 -47.21 14.29 27.09
N LEU A 116 -46.15 13.64 27.60
CA LEU A 116 -45.73 12.33 27.14
C LEU A 116 -46.90 11.32 27.26
N PRO A 117 -47.10 10.47 26.25
CA PRO A 117 -48.12 9.42 26.28
C PRO A 117 -47.91 8.44 27.44
N GLU A 118 -49.00 7.97 28.05
CA GLU A 118 -48.94 7.01 29.17
C GLU A 118 -48.35 5.64 28.77
N ASP A 119 -48.45 5.30 27.48
CA ASP A 119 -47.96 4.04 26.91
C ASP A 119 -46.53 4.11 26.37
N LEU A 120 -45.80 5.21 26.62
CA LEU A 120 -44.41 5.36 26.17
C LEU A 120 -43.47 4.40 26.93
N GLU A 121 -42.69 3.63 26.17
CA GLU A 121 -41.77 2.58 26.66
C GLU A 121 -40.30 3.04 26.65
N SER A 122 -39.92 3.93 25.72
CA SER A 122 -38.55 4.44 25.62
C SER A 122 -38.51 5.93 25.28
N LEU A 123 -37.71 6.67 26.03
CA LEU A 123 -37.49 8.11 25.85
C LEU A 123 -35.99 8.41 25.73
N TYR A 124 -35.60 8.94 24.58
CA TYR A 124 -34.27 9.46 24.31
C TYR A 124 -34.40 10.97 24.05
N CYS A 125 -33.90 11.79 24.97
CA CYS A 125 -34.01 13.26 24.89
C CYS A 125 -32.65 13.94 25.08
N GLY A 126 -31.62 13.30 24.53
CA GLY A 126 -30.23 13.71 24.49
C GLY A 126 -30.02 15.07 23.83
N ASP A 127 -30.08 16.18 24.58
CA ASP A 127 -29.61 17.56 24.29
C ASP A 127 -30.76 18.49 23.89
N CYS A 128 -31.86 18.39 24.64
CA CYS A 128 -32.94 19.36 24.58
C CYS A 128 -32.50 20.64 25.31
N ALA A 129 -32.36 21.77 24.62
CA ALA A 129 -31.84 22.99 25.24
C ALA A 129 -32.68 23.51 26.43
N GLY A 130 -33.99 23.23 26.49
CA GLY A 130 -34.84 23.55 27.64
C GLY A 130 -34.67 22.65 28.87
N LEU A 131 -33.85 21.59 28.78
CA LEU A 131 -33.44 20.77 29.92
C LEU A 131 -32.06 21.17 30.48
N ARG A 132 -31.41 22.18 29.90
CA ARG A 132 -30.15 22.75 30.37
C ARG A 132 -30.44 23.82 31.43
N SER A 133 -30.36 23.40 32.70
CA SER A 133 -30.27 24.20 33.94
C SER A 133 -31.21 25.43 34.17
N ASN A 134 -31.68 25.49 35.42
CA ASN A 134 -32.18 26.66 36.18
C ASN A 134 -33.57 27.26 35.90
N GLU A 135 -34.30 26.89 34.84
CA GLU A 135 -35.68 27.39 34.66
C GLU A 135 -36.77 26.31 34.58
N VAL A 136 -36.42 25.05 34.31
CA VAL A 136 -37.35 23.91 34.40
C VAL A 136 -36.70 22.83 35.25
N ASP A 137 -37.10 22.82 36.51
CA ASP A 137 -36.70 21.79 37.45
C ASP A 137 -37.28 20.44 36.96
N PHE A 138 -36.45 19.62 36.32
CA PHE A 138 -36.81 18.26 35.91
C PHE A 138 -37.24 17.43 37.13
N ALA A 139 -36.77 17.77 38.35
CA ALA A 139 -37.29 17.18 39.59
C ALA A 139 -38.70 17.70 39.92
N ALA A 140 -38.99 19.00 39.80
CA ALA A 140 -40.35 19.55 39.93
C ALA A 140 -41.33 18.99 38.87
N TYR A 141 -40.81 18.64 37.70
CA TYR A 141 -41.57 17.92 36.67
C TYR A 141 -41.96 16.50 37.15
N LEU A 142 -41.05 15.77 37.81
CA LEU A 142 -41.35 14.47 38.41
C LEU A 142 -42.29 14.59 39.64
N GLU A 143 -42.29 15.73 40.33
CA GLU A 143 -43.25 16.03 41.41
C GLU A 143 -44.71 16.13 40.94
N THR A 144 -44.99 16.21 39.63
CA THR A 144 -46.37 16.22 39.08
C THR A 144 -47.15 14.92 39.32
N LYS A 145 -46.53 13.91 39.96
CA LYS A 145 -47.13 12.62 40.39
C LYS A 145 -47.72 11.77 39.27
N LYS A 146 -47.41 12.05 38.00
CA LYS A 146 -47.65 11.07 36.92
C LYS A 146 -46.68 9.91 37.09
N VAL A 147 -47.21 8.71 37.28
CA VAL A 147 -46.38 7.52 37.46
C VAL A 147 -46.02 6.96 36.08
N TYR A 148 -44.77 7.14 35.66
CA TYR A 148 -44.25 6.63 34.38
C TYR A 148 -43.82 5.16 34.50
N ASN A 149 -44.75 4.31 34.93
CA ASN A 149 -44.52 2.88 35.22
C ASN A 149 -44.15 2.04 33.99
N LYS A 150 -44.15 2.59 32.77
CA LYS A 150 -43.87 1.85 31.54
C LYS A 150 -42.56 2.20 30.87
N ILE A 151 -41.88 3.26 31.30
CA ILE A 151 -40.60 3.63 30.70
C ILE A 151 -39.55 2.62 31.16
N GLU A 152 -39.01 1.86 30.21
CA GLU A 152 -37.98 0.84 30.41
C GLU A 152 -36.59 1.41 30.11
N ARG A 153 -36.49 2.40 29.22
CA ARG A 153 -35.21 3.03 28.85
C ARG A 153 -35.27 4.54 28.95
N LEU A 154 -34.32 5.12 29.68
CA LEU A 154 -34.15 6.55 29.85
C LEU A 154 -32.70 6.96 29.57
N ASN A 155 -32.52 7.85 28.59
CA ASN A 155 -31.23 8.48 28.31
C ASN A 155 -31.32 10.02 28.44
N ILE A 156 -30.61 10.53 29.45
CA ILE A 156 -30.50 11.93 29.86
C ILE A 156 -29.02 12.32 30.06
N ALA A 157 -28.11 11.70 29.32
CA ALA A 157 -26.68 12.00 29.40
C ALA A 157 -26.33 13.34 28.76
N ASP A 158 -25.33 14.06 29.26
CA ASP A 158 -24.76 15.29 28.68
C ASP A 158 -25.75 16.46 28.56
N LYS A 159 -26.38 16.83 29.68
CA LYS A 159 -27.45 17.85 29.77
C LYS A 159 -27.08 19.04 30.66
N GLY A 160 -25.97 18.95 31.38
CA GLY A 160 -25.68 19.89 32.46
C GLY A 160 -26.68 19.79 33.62
N LEU A 161 -27.33 18.63 33.82
CA LEU A 161 -28.11 18.39 35.03
C LEU A 161 -27.21 18.56 36.25
N GLU A 162 -27.65 19.30 37.25
CA GLU A 162 -26.91 19.54 38.48
C GLU A 162 -27.76 19.17 39.71
N GLY A 163 -27.12 19.04 40.86
CA GLY A 163 -27.82 18.75 42.11
C GLY A 163 -28.29 17.29 42.22
N SER A 164 -29.42 17.08 42.91
CA SER A 164 -29.97 15.75 43.18
C SER A 164 -30.98 15.34 42.10
N LEU A 165 -30.90 14.09 41.65
CA LEU A 165 -31.79 13.50 40.67
C LEU A 165 -32.57 12.32 41.28
N ASP A 166 -33.87 12.50 41.47
CA ASP A 166 -34.80 11.46 41.92
C ASP A 166 -35.42 10.73 40.73
N LEU A 167 -35.20 9.41 40.60
CA LEU A 167 -35.77 8.57 39.55
C LEU A 167 -36.74 7.51 40.09
N SER A 168 -37.15 7.59 41.35
CA SER A 168 -37.99 6.59 42.04
C SER A 168 -39.36 6.35 41.38
N VAL A 169 -39.83 7.29 40.55
CA VAL A 169 -41.08 7.19 39.80
C VAL A 169 -41.00 6.24 38.60
N PHE A 170 -39.80 5.91 38.10
CA PHE A 170 -39.59 5.12 36.88
C PHE A 170 -39.40 3.62 37.16
N LYS A 171 -40.31 3.00 37.91
CA LYS A 171 -40.19 1.63 38.45
C LYS A 171 -39.99 0.49 37.43
N SER A 172 -40.15 0.76 36.14
CA SER A 172 -39.92 -0.23 35.08
C SER A 172 -38.59 -0.09 34.35
N LEU A 173 -37.73 0.87 34.73
CA LEU A 173 -36.44 1.04 34.09
C LEU A 173 -35.60 -0.23 34.13
N THR A 174 -35.15 -0.64 32.95
CA THR A 174 -34.11 -1.64 32.71
C THR A 174 -32.82 -0.97 32.29
N ASP A 175 -32.88 0.19 31.62
CA ASP A 175 -31.71 0.90 31.10
C ASP A 175 -31.75 2.39 31.48
N LEU A 176 -30.72 2.85 32.20
CA LEU A 176 -30.55 4.25 32.57
C LEU A 176 -29.18 4.76 32.13
N ASN A 177 -29.17 5.86 31.38
CA ASN A 177 -27.97 6.62 31.08
C ASN A 177 -28.16 8.10 31.49
N CYS A 178 -27.47 8.53 32.55
CA CYS A 178 -27.42 9.90 33.02
C CYS A 178 -25.97 10.45 33.07
N SER A 179 -25.09 9.87 32.27
CA SER A 179 -23.66 10.22 32.24
C SER A 179 -23.36 11.65 31.77
N LYS A 180 -22.15 12.15 32.02
CA LYS A 180 -21.66 13.46 31.56
C LYS A 180 -22.52 14.65 32.03
N ASN A 181 -22.99 14.61 33.27
CA ASN A 181 -23.74 15.71 33.87
C ASN A 181 -22.94 16.29 35.06
N GLN A 182 -23.56 17.15 35.86
CA GLN A 182 -23.04 17.73 37.10
C GLN A 182 -23.84 17.25 38.32
N ILE A 183 -24.45 16.05 38.23
CA ILE A 183 -25.32 15.48 39.28
C ILE A 183 -24.46 15.15 40.50
N THR A 184 -24.90 15.58 41.69
CA THR A 184 -24.21 15.32 42.97
C THR A 184 -24.85 14.19 43.78
N SER A 185 -26.11 13.85 43.50
CA SER A 185 -26.84 12.77 44.18
C SER A 185 -27.83 12.09 43.22
N LEU A 186 -27.94 10.76 43.28
CA LEU A 186 -28.81 9.96 42.41
C LEU A 186 -29.63 8.99 43.25
N ASP A 187 -30.95 9.17 43.28
CA ASP A 187 -31.88 8.26 43.96
C ASP A 187 -32.42 7.21 42.99
N LEU A 188 -32.07 5.95 43.25
CA LEU A 188 -32.45 4.77 42.49
C LEU A 188 -33.47 3.90 43.23
N THR A 189 -34.08 4.41 44.30
CA THR A 189 -35.01 3.68 45.16
C THR A 189 -36.15 3.08 44.34
N GLY A 190 -36.32 1.76 44.42
CA GLY A 190 -37.41 1.04 43.76
C GLY A 190 -37.16 0.69 42.29
N LEU A 191 -35.98 0.99 41.73
CA LEU A 191 -35.58 0.61 40.36
C LEU A 191 -35.07 -0.85 40.28
N ILE A 192 -35.83 -1.79 40.86
CA ILE A 192 -35.45 -3.20 41.03
C ILE A 192 -35.34 -4.01 39.71
N LYS A 193 -35.74 -3.42 38.58
CA LYS A 193 -35.65 -4.04 37.25
C LYS A 193 -34.40 -3.61 36.48
N LEU A 194 -33.59 -2.71 37.02
CA LEU A 194 -32.47 -2.11 36.31
C LEU A 194 -31.42 -3.17 35.95
N GLU A 195 -31.08 -3.25 34.67
CA GLU A 195 -30.09 -4.17 34.09
C GLU A 195 -28.83 -3.43 33.65
N ASN A 196 -28.96 -2.17 33.20
CA ASN A 196 -27.86 -1.33 32.73
C ASN A 196 -27.93 0.06 33.35
N LEU A 197 -26.84 0.48 33.98
CA LEU A 197 -26.71 1.79 34.61
C LEU A 197 -25.42 2.49 34.21
N SER A 198 -25.54 3.64 33.56
CA SER A 198 -24.43 4.53 33.24
C SER A 198 -24.66 5.92 33.83
N CYS A 199 -23.89 6.27 34.87
CA CYS A 199 -23.87 7.60 35.48
C CYS A 199 -22.45 8.17 35.59
N ASN A 200 -21.54 7.69 34.73
CA ASN A 200 -20.17 8.18 34.67
C ASN A 200 -20.08 9.68 34.35
N ASP A 201 -18.94 10.29 34.68
CA ASP A 201 -18.67 11.71 34.42
C ASP A 201 -19.71 12.64 35.09
N ASN A 202 -20.02 12.41 36.36
CA ASN A 202 -20.87 13.26 37.22
C ASN A 202 -20.10 13.73 38.47
N LEU A 203 -20.76 14.34 39.45
CA LEU A 203 -20.18 14.79 40.72
C LEU A 203 -20.75 14.00 41.91
N ILE A 204 -21.19 12.75 41.69
CA ILE A 204 -21.87 11.96 42.72
C ILE A 204 -20.88 11.62 43.84
N GLU A 205 -21.26 11.91 45.08
CA GLU A 205 -20.41 11.72 46.27
C GLU A 205 -20.67 10.40 47.01
N GLU A 206 -21.93 9.95 46.99
CA GLU A 206 -22.37 8.69 47.61
C GLU A 206 -23.24 7.91 46.63
N PHE A 207 -23.13 6.58 46.68
CA PHE A 207 -23.88 5.70 45.79
C PHE A 207 -24.50 4.55 46.59
N ASP A 208 -25.82 4.55 46.71
CA ASP A 208 -26.55 3.48 47.37
C ASP A 208 -26.86 2.34 46.40
N LEU A 209 -26.09 1.25 46.51
CA LEU A 209 -26.32 0.03 45.74
C LEU A 209 -27.42 -0.87 46.33
N THR A 210 -27.83 -0.67 47.58
CA THR A 210 -28.79 -1.55 48.27
C THR A 210 -30.20 -1.47 47.68
N SER A 211 -30.48 -0.38 46.98
CA SER A 211 -31.73 -0.14 46.25
C SER A 211 -31.83 -0.91 44.92
N LEU A 212 -30.73 -1.47 44.42
CA LEU A 212 -30.67 -2.23 43.17
C LEU A 212 -30.84 -3.72 43.40
N ASN A 213 -31.25 -4.45 42.36
CA ASN A 213 -31.37 -5.90 42.41
C ASN A 213 -30.09 -6.59 41.90
N PRO A 214 -29.33 -7.30 42.75
CA PRO A 214 -28.08 -7.94 42.35
C PRO A 214 -28.23 -9.05 41.31
N GLU A 215 -29.43 -9.63 41.18
CA GLU A 215 -29.73 -10.67 40.18
C GLU A 215 -30.10 -10.12 38.79
N LYS A 216 -30.25 -8.80 38.67
CA LYS A 216 -30.66 -8.13 37.42
C LYS A 216 -29.57 -7.29 36.78
N LEU A 217 -28.76 -6.62 37.57
CA LEU A 217 -27.75 -5.70 37.05
C LEU A 217 -26.65 -6.45 36.28
N THR A 218 -26.49 -6.12 35.00
CA THR A 218 -25.50 -6.72 34.09
C THR A 218 -24.40 -5.74 33.69
N SER A 219 -24.67 -4.43 33.70
CA SER A 219 -23.69 -3.40 33.40
C SER A 219 -23.80 -2.22 34.37
N LEU A 220 -22.67 -1.85 34.98
CA LEU A 220 -22.55 -0.71 35.88
C LEU A 220 -21.36 0.15 35.46
N ASN A 221 -21.64 1.42 35.16
CA ASN A 221 -20.64 2.41 34.80
C ASN A 221 -20.81 3.70 35.63
N ILE A 222 -19.95 3.86 36.61
CA ILE A 222 -19.94 4.96 37.58
C ILE A 222 -18.61 5.72 37.58
N LYS A 223 -17.77 5.53 36.54
CA LYS A 223 -16.45 6.17 36.40
C LYS A 223 -16.50 7.70 36.54
N ASN A 224 -15.39 8.33 36.94
CA ASN A 224 -15.24 9.80 36.94
C ASN A 224 -16.34 10.55 37.71
N ASN A 225 -16.75 10.02 38.86
CA ASN A 225 -17.58 10.70 39.86
C ASN A 225 -16.71 11.24 41.00
N ASN A 226 -17.32 11.73 42.08
CA ASN A 226 -16.61 12.20 43.28
C ASN A 226 -16.85 11.26 44.48
N LEU A 227 -16.93 9.95 44.22
CA LEU A 227 -17.35 8.99 45.24
C LEU A 227 -16.33 8.92 46.38
N SER A 228 -16.85 9.02 47.62
CA SER A 228 -16.07 8.86 48.84
C SER A 228 -15.37 7.49 48.90
N GLU A 229 -14.45 7.30 49.85
CA GLU A 229 -13.75 6.01 49.97
C GLU A 229 -14.73 4.86 50.19
N GLN A 230 -14.73 3.89 49.26
CA GLN A 230 -15.54 2.69 49.31
C GLN A 230 -14.69 1.44 49.07
N ASN A 231 -15.02 0.36 49.78
CA ASN A 231 -14.39 -0.92 49.54
C ASN A 231 -15.01 -1.58 48.30
N ILE A 232 -14.18 -2.04 47.35
CA ILE A 232 -14.62 -2.72 46.13
C ILE A 232 -15.48 -3.97 46.40
N LYS A 233 -15.43 -4.54 47.60
CA LYS A 233 -16.28 -5.66 48.01
C LYS A 233 -17.78 -5.36 47.89
N ILE A 234 -18.21 -4.09 47.89
CA ILE A 234 -19.62 -3.71 47.72
C ILE A 234 -20.27 -4.29 46.44
N PHE A 235 -19.48 -4.68 45.43
CA PHE A 235 -19.99 -5.29 44.21
C PHE A 235 -20.13 -6.82 44.29
N ASP A 236 -19.73 -7.48 45.39
CA ASP A 236 -19.59 -8.95 45.46
C ASP A 236 -20.91 -9.73 45.31
N GLU A 237 -22.04 -9.10 45.62
CA GLU A 237 -23.39 -9.66 45.46
C GLU A 237 -23.93 -9.62 44.02
N PHE A 238 -23.39 -8.76 43.15
CA PHE A 238 -23.86 -8.55 41.78
C PHE A 238 -23.33 -9.61 40.80
N THR A 239 -23.66 -10.88 41.07
CA THR A 239 -23.08 -12.04 40.36
C THR A 239 -23.39 -12.10 38.85
N LYS A 240 -24.40 -11.35 38.38
CA LYS A 240 -24.78 -11.22 36.95
C LYS A 240 -24.06 -10.11 36.21
N LEU A 241 -23.20 -9.36 36.89
CA LEU A 241 -22.49 -8.24 36.31
C LEU A 241 -21.45 -8.73 35.28
N LYS A 242 -21.61 -8.26 34.04
CA LYS A 242 -20.70 -8.51 32.91
C LYS A 242 -19.73 -7.35 32.68
N GLN A 243 -20.11 -6.15 33.10
CA GLN A 243 -19.30 -4.95 33.00
C GLN A 243 -19.33 -4.15 34.30
N LEU A 244 -18.14 -3.87 34.84
CA LEU A 244 -17.93 -3.01 36.00
C LEU A 244 -16.94 -1.91 35.65
N SER A 245 -17.39 -0.66 35.72
CA SER A 245 -16.58 0.50 35.39
C SER A 245 -16.62 1.51 36.52
N ILE A 246 -15.52 1.59 37.28
CA ILE A 246 -15.42 2.37 38.53
C ILE A 246 -14.19 3.28 38.59
N GLY A 247 -13.28 3.13 37.63
CA GLY A 247 -12.03 3.88 37.56
C GLY A 247 -12.18 5.36 37.23
N ASN A 248 -11.02 6.02 37.16
CA ASN A 248 -10.89 7.44 36.88
C ASN A 248 -9.99 7.63 35.65
N ASP A 249 -10.47 8.26 34.59
CA ASP A 249 -9.68 8.58 33.39
C ASP A 249 -9.90 10.02 32.89
N ASN A 250 -10.72 10.80 33.59
CA ASN A 250 -10.87 12.22 33.34
C ASN A 250 -9.81 13.02 34.12
N LYS A 251 -8.74 13.44 33.42
CA LYS A 251 -7.63 14.20 33.98
C LYS A 251 -8.06 15.51 34.66
N GLU A 252 -8.95 16.27 34.02
CA GLU A 252 -9.39 17.57 34.53
C GLU A 252 -10.10 17.44 35.88
N LYS A 253 -10.91 16.39 36.03
CA LYS A 253 -11.56 16.05 37.30
C LYS A 253 -10.57 15.56 38.36
N ILE A 254 -9.62 14.71 37.97
CA ILE A 254 -8.56 14.23 38.88
C ILE A 254 -7.74 15.41 39.42
N ASP A 255 -7.38 16.37 38.57
CA ASP A 255 -6.61 17.56 38.94
C ASP A 255 -7.38 18.48 39.91
N LYS A 256 -8.72 18.48 39.86
CA LYS A 256 -9.59 19.16 40.83
C LYS A 256 -9.81 18.38 42.13
N GLY A 257 -9.38 17.13 42.19
CA GLY A 257 -9.66 16.23 43.32
C GLY A 257 -11.06 15.59 43.28
N GLU A 258 -11.75 15.66 42.15
CA GLU A 258 -13.12 15.15 41.95
C GLU A 258 -13.07 13.76 41.29
N TYR A 259 -12.73 12.72 42.03
CA TYR A 259 -12.57 11.37 41.47
C TYR A 259 -13.02 10.27 42.43
N ASN A 260 -13.35 9.09 41.91
CA ASN A 260 -13.80 7.97 42.72
C ASN A 260 -12.68 7.35 43.56
N HIS A 261 -12.97 7.09 44.83
CA HIS A 261 -12.06 6.43 45.76
C HIS A 261 -12.45 4.98 46.05
N PHE A 262 -12.14 4.05 45.15
CA PHE A 262 -12.30 2.62 45.44
C PHE A 262 -11.02 2.00 45.99
N SER A 263 -11.11 1.33 47.13
CA SER A 263 -10.00 0.64 47.80
C SER A 263 -10.29 -0.84 48.07
N GLY A 264 -9.29 -1.57 48.57
CA GLY A 264 -9.40 -2.98 48.95
C GLY A 264 -8.78 -3.95 47.94
N SER A 265 -9.22 -5.20 48.00
CA SER A 265 -8.67 -6.31 47.22
C SER A 265 -9.53 -6.63 46.00
N LEU A 266 -8.90 -6.71 44.83
CA LEU A 266 -9.56 -7.10 43.57
C LEU A 266 -10.15 -8.51 43.65
N SER A 267 -9.60 -9.35 44.52
CA SER A 267 -10.08 -10.72 44.78
C SER A 267 -11.42 -10.78 45.49
N SER A 268 -11.91 -9.65 46.01
CA SER A 268 -13.28 -9.55 46.52
C SER A 268 -14.32 -9.80 45.41
N LEU A 269 -13.95 -9.58 44.14
CA LEU A 269 -14.83 -9.77 42.98
C LEU A 269 -14.92 -11.23 42.50
N LYS A 270 -14.34 -12.21 43.22
CA LYS A 270 -14.33 -13.62 42.81
C LYS A 270 -15.70 -14.21 42.45
N GLY A 271 -16.77 -13.68 43.04
CA GLY A 271 -18.15 -14.13 42.84
C GLY A 271 -18.78 -13.69 41.53
N LEU A 272 -18.21 -12.68 40.85
CA LEU A 272 -18.74 -12.12 39.61
C LEU A 272 -18.27 -12.98 38.42
N THR A 273 -18.78 -14.20 38.32
CA THR A 273 -18.30 -15.18 37.33
C THR A 273 -18.54 -14.74 35.89
N ASP A 274 -19.54 -13.90 35.66
CA ASP A 274 -19.91 -13.39 34.33
C ASP A 274 -19.15 -12.11 33.96
N LEU A 275 -18.29 -11.58 34.85
CA LEU A 275 -17.57 -10.33 34.62
C LEU A 275 -16.49 -10.49 33.54
N GLU A 276 -16.70 -9.78 32.43
CA GLU A 276 -15.80 -9.77 31.28
C GLU A 276 -15.05 -8.45 31.18
N ASN A 277 -15.73 -7.33 31.44
CA ASN A 277 -15.22 -5.98 31.29
C ASN A 277 -15.00 -5.32 32.65
N LEU A 278 -13.78 -4.89 32.90
CA LEU A 278 -13.40 -4.29 34.18
C LEU A 278 -12.56 -3.03 33.95
N TYR A 279 -13.06 -1.89 34.42
CA TYR A 279 -12.35 -0.61 34.33
C TYR A 279 -12.08 -0.06 35.74
N ILE A 280 -10.85 -0.21 36.20
CA ILE A 280 -10.38 0.13 37.56
C ILE A 280 -9.18 1.10 37.56
N SER A 281 -8.83 1.65 36.41
CA SER A 281 -7.72 2.61 36.26
C SER A 281 -7.78 3.73 37.30
N ASN A 282 -6.62 4.12 37.82
CA ASN A 282 -6.42 5.26 38.71
C ASN A 282 -7.22 5.21 40.04
N THR A 283 -7.59 4.02 40.51
CA THR A 283 -8.23 3.78 41.81
C THR A 283 -7.20 3.42 42.90
N ASP A 284 -7.65 3.26 44.14
CA ASP A 284 -6.81 2.92 45.30
C ASP A 284 -6.91 1.43 45.71
N ILE A 285 -7.33 0.57 44.78
CA ILE A 285 -7.30 -0.90 44.92
C ILE A 285 -5.84 -1.35 44.90
N ASP A 286 -5.41 -2.11 45.89
CA ASP A 286 -3.98 -2.34 46.12
C ASP A 286 -3.58 -3.78 46.45
N GLU A 287 -4.56 -4.69 46.51
CA GLU A 287 -4.33 -6.11 46.75
C GLU A 287 -4.91 -6.98 45.62
N ILE A 288 -4.18 -8.04 45.29
CA ILE A 288 -4.59 -9.05 44.30
C ILE A 288 -4.10 -10.44 44.71
N ASP A 289 -5.05 -11.37 44.77
CA ASP A 289 -4.85 -12.82 44.79
C ASP A 289 -5.38 -13.38 43.45
N ILE A 290 -4.44 -13.86 42.63
CA ILE A 290 -4.66 -14.30 41.25
C ILE A 290 -5.62 -15.49 41.18
N GLU A 291 -5.60 -16.38 42.18
CA GLU A 291 -6.47 -17.58 42.20
C GLU A 291 -7.94 -17.23 42.48
N LYS A 292 -8.19 -16.02 42.98
CA LYS A 292 -9.52 -15.49 43.33
C LYS A 292 -9.99 -14.41 42.35
N LEU A 293 -9.39 -14.30 41.17
CA LEU A 293 -9.90 -13.39 40.14
C LEU A 293 -11.18 -13.93 39.47
N PRO A 294 -12.08 -13.05 39.01
CA PRO A 294 -13.21 -13.47 38.21
C PRO A 294 -12.76 -14.23 36.96
N LYS A 295 -13.38 -15.38 36.72
CA LYS A 295 -12.91 -16.35 35.73
C LYS A 295 -12.96 -15.84 34.30
N ASN A 296 -13.88 -14.94 33.96
CA ASN A 296 -14.09 -14.48 32.58
C ASN A 296 -13.33 -13.20 32.23
N LEU A 297 -12.50 -12.66 33.14
CA LEU A 297 -11.65 -11.51 32.81
C LEU A 297 -10.68 -11.84 31.67
N SER A 298 -10.50 -10.89 30.77
CA SER A 298 -9.61 -11.02 29.62
C SER A 298 -8.75 -9.76 29.44
N ILE A 299 -7.58 -9.93 28.83
CA ILE A 299 -6.57 -8.86 28.68
C ILE A 299 -7.09 -7.66 27.88
N GLY A 300 -7.91 -7.90 26.83
CA GLY A 300 -8.49 -6.85 25.98
C GLY A 300 -9.71 -6.13 26.57
N LYS A 301 -10.27 -6.63 27.68
CA LYS A 301 -11.46 -6.06 28.34
C LYS A 301 -11.17 -5.57 29.77
N THR A 302 -9.91 -5.61 30.20
CA THR A 302 -9.48 -5.19 31.53
C THR A 302 -8.58 -3.95 31.46
N TYR A 303 -9.04 -2.88 32.08
CA TYR A 303 -8.41 -1.56 32.06
C TYR A 303 -7.97 -1.17 33.47
N CYS A 304 -6.65 -1.18 33.67
CA CYS A 304 -5.98 -0.82 34.90
C CYS A 304 -4.77 0.02 34.51
N SER A 305 -4.94 1.34 34.48
CA SER A 305 -3.87 2.33 34.19
C SER A 305 -3.57 3.19 35.42
N THR A 306 -2.38 3.79 35.42
CA THR A 306 -1.92 4.79 36.40
C THR A 306 -1.58 6.13 35.72
N GLU A 307 -1.82 6.27 34.41
CA GLU A 307 -1.33 7.40 33.62
C GLU A 307 -1.87 8.76 34.10
N GLU A 308 -3.18 8.84 34.41
CA GLU A 308 -3.79 10.09 34.86
C GLU A 308 -3.62 10.35 36.36
N ARG A 309 -3.41 9.30 37.16
CA ARG A 309 -3.09 9.41 38.59
C ARG A 309 -1.90 8.51 38.93
N PRO A 310 -0.66 8.96 38.67
CA PRO A 310 0.55 8.14 38.86
C PRO A 310 0.77 7.61 40.28
N LYS A 311 0.18 8.26 41.30
CA LYS A 311 0.26 7.83 42.72
C LYS A 311 -0.86 6.89 43.16
N SER A 312 -1.74 6.48 42.24
CA SER A 312 -2.86 5.58 42.55
C SER A 312 -2.36 4.21 42.96
N LYS A 313 -3.02 3.57 43.94
CA LYS A 313 -2.49 2.31 44.50
C LYS A 313 -2.62 1.11 43.56
N VAL A 314 -3.41 1.21 42.49
CA VAL A 314 -3.48 0.18 41.45
C VAL A 314 -2.13 -0.13 40.79
N GLU A 315 -1.17 0.79 40.87
CA GLU A 315 0.23 0.56 40.48
C GLU A 315 0.79 -0.74 41.08
N LYS A 316 0.43 -1.05 42.34
CA LYS A 316 0.92 -2.24 43.06
C LYS A 316 0.41 -3.56 42.49
N ILE A 317 -0.75 -3.56 41.83
CA ILE A 317 -1.40 -4.77 41.32
C ILE A 317 -1.34 -4.89 39.79
N GLN A 318 -1.12 -3.78 39.07
CA GLN A 318 -1.22 -3.69 37.62
C GLN A 318 -0.39 -4.75 36.89
N ALA A 319 0.90 -4.86 37.22
CA ALA A 319 1.80 -5.83 36.58
C ALA A 319 1.35 -7.27 36.83
N LYS A 320 1.02 -7.62 38.08
CA LYS A 320 0.54 -8.97 38.43
C LYS A 320 -0.76 -9.32 37.70
N LEU A 321 -1.70 -8.38 37.63
CA LEU A 321 -2.97 -8.56 36.91
C LEU A 321 -2.71 -8.81 35.41
N TYR A 322 -1.94 -7.94 34.77
CA TYR A 322 -1.70 -8.05 33.34
C TYR A 322 -0.82 -9.24 32.95
N SER A 323 0.20 -9.56 33.73
CA SER A 323 0.99 -10.79 33.55
C SER A 323 0.10 -12.04 33.61
N HIS A 324 -0.84 -12.10 34.58
CA HIS A 324 -1.80 -13.21 34.66
C HIS A 324 -2.72 -13.27 33.44
N LEU A 325 -3.30 -12.13 33.04
CA LEU A 325 -4.24 -12.09 31.90
C LEU A 325 -3.54 -12.39 30.56
N THR A 326 -2.31 -11.91 30.36
CA THR A 326 -1.46 -12.26 29.20
C THR A 326 -1.17 -13.77 29.18
N LYS A 327 -0.79 -14.36 30.32
CA LYS A 327 -0.56 -15.80 30.45
C LYS A 327 -1.83 -16.63 30.20
N LYS A 328 -2.96 -16.18 30.73
CA LYS A 328 -4.27 -16.79 30.51
C LYS A 328 -4.62 -16.80 29.02
N TYR A 329 -4.52 -15.64 28.36
CA TYR A 329 -4.76 -15.51 26.93
C TYR A 329 -3.89 -16.48 26.10
N LEU A 330 -2.59 -16.53 26.41
CA LEU A 330 -1.66 -17.42 25.72
C LEU A 330 -2.01 -18.91 25.93
N ASN A 331 -2.46 -19.30 27.13
CA ASN A 331 -2.89 -20.67 27.41
C ASN A 331 -4.20 -21.06 26.73
N GLU A 332 -5.15 -20.13 26.62
CA GLU A 332 -6.45 -20.37 25.98
C GLU A 332 -6.31 -20.43 24.46
N MET A 333 -5.56 -19.50 23.86
CA MET A 333 -5.40 -19.41 22.41
C MET A 333 -4.35 -20.38 21.86
N TYR A 334 -3.32 -20.69 22.64
CA TYR A 334 -2.22 -21.58 22.25
C TYR A 334 -1.96 -22.64 23.33
N PRO A 335 -2.89 -23.59 23.51
CA PRO A 335 -2.73 -24.65 24.51
C PRO A 335 -1.58 -25.60 24.16
N ASP A 336 -1.30 -25.81 22.87
CA ASP A 336 -0.20 -26.65 22.40
C ASP A 336 1.16 -25.96 22.61
N LYS A 337 1.95 -26.46 23.55
CA LYS A 337 3.29 -25.94 23.88
C LYS A 337 4.39 -26.41 22.93
N SER A 338 4.06 -27.31 21.99
CA SER A 338 4.96 -27.72 20.90
C SER A 338 4.83 -26.85 19.64
N ALA A 339 3.97 -25.82 19.68
CA ALA A 339 3.78 -24.90 18.57
C ALA A 339 5.09 -24.25 18.11
N LYS A 340 5.37 -24.37 16.82
CA LYS A 340 6.53 -23.77 16.15
C LYS A 340 6.31 -22.33 15.70
N VAL A 341 5.05 -21.91 15.58
CA VAL A 341 4.67 -20.60 15.05
C VAL A 341 3.62 -19.99 15.97
N LEU A 342 3.89 -18.78 16.44
CA LEU A 342 2.96 -17.92 17.17
C LEU A 342 2.89 -16.57 16.45
N ASP A 343 2.26 -16.56 15.27
CA ASP A 343 2.21 -15.42 14.35
C ASP A 343 0.94 -14.56 14.46
N ASN A 344 0.04 -14.88 15.41
CA ASN A 344 -1.23 -14.19 15.62
C ASN A 344 -1.36 -13.61 17.04
N LEU A 345 -0.23 -13.31 17.70
CA LEU A 345 -0.19 -12.61 18.99
C LEU A 345 -0.18 -11.07 18.82
N TYR A 346 -0.22 -10.55 17.61
CA TYR A 346 -0.25 -9.11 17.34
C TYR A 346 -1.61 -8.46 17.62
N SER A 347 -1.59 -7.19 18.02
CA SER A 347 -2.82 -6.37 18.25
C SER A 347 -3.82 -7.01 19.23
N LYS A 348 -3.34 -7.77 20.23
CA LYS A 348 -4.20 -8.43 21.24
C LYS A 348 -4.32 -7.65 22.54
N GLY A 349 -3.68 -6.49 22.62
CA GLY A 349 -3.63 -5.68 23.83
C GLY A 349 -2.82 -6.33 24.95
N LEU A 350 -1.89 -7.24 24.63
CA LEU A 350 -1.01 -7.87 25.61
C LEU A 350 -0.18 -6.79 26.31
N LYS A 351 -0.04 -6.92 27.63
CA LYS A 351 0.68 -5.94 28.43
C LYS A 351 1.67 -6.62 29.38
N ASP A 352 2.57 -5.81 29.90
CA ASP A 352 3.59 -6.20 30.87
C ASP A 352 4.55 -7.25 30.29
N HIS A 353 4.57 -8.46 30.83
CA HIS A 353 5.53 -9.51 30.47
C HIS A 353 4.90 -10.61 29.62
N LEU A 354 5.56 -10.96 28.50
CA LEU A 354 5.25 -12.15 27.71
C LEU A 354 6.27 -13.26 28.00
N ASP A 355 5.80 -14.32 28.69
CA ASP A 355 6.58 -15.51 29.02
C ASP A 355 6.32 -16.63 28.00
N LEU A 356 7.36 -16.99 27.23
CA LEU A 356 7.33 -18.04 26.21
C LEU A 356 8.18 -19.26 26.59
N SER A 357 8.56 -19.39 27.86
CA SER A 357 9.48 -20.42 28.36
C SER A 357 9.03 -21.87 28.08
N ASN A 358 7.73 -22.08 27.92
CA ASN A 358 7.13 -23.37 27.61
C ASN A 358 7.14 -23.74 26.11
N TYR A 359 7.33 -22.77 25.20
CA TYR A 359 7.30 -22.99 23.75
C TYR A 359 8.69 -23.29 23.20
N LYS A 360 9.33 -24.37 23.69
CA LYS A 360 10.74 -24.67 23.41
C LYS A 360 11.06 -24.92 21.93
N ASP A 361 10.06 -25.32 21.15
CA ASP A 361 10.16 -25.59 19.72
C ASP A 361 9.80 -24.38 18.84
N LEU A 362 9.56 -23.21 19.43
CA LEU A 362 9.16 -22.00 18.71
C LEU A 362 10.24 -21.55 17.71
N GLU A 363 9.86 -21.41 16.45
CA GLU A 363 10.68 -20.95 15.33
C GLU A 363 10.27 -19.54 14.85
N VAL A 364 8.98 -19.19 14.96
CA VAL A 364 8.45 -17.88 14.51
C VAL A 364 7.56 -17.29 15.60
N LEU A 365 7.83 -16.03 15.97
CA LEU A 365 7.01 -15.25 16.87
C LEU A 365 6.66 -13.91 16.24
N ASP A 366 5.37 -13.61 16.15
CA ASP A 366 4.86 -12.27 15.89
C ASP A 366 3.94 -11.80 17.02
N CYS A 367 4.44 -10.84 17.79
CA CYS A 367 3.76 -10.18 18.90
C CYS A 367 3.72 -8.65 18.74
N HIS A 368 3.79 -8.16 17.48
CA HIS A 368 3.81 -6.72 17.22
C HIS A 368 2.50 -6.02 17.65
N ASP A 369 2.55 -4.70 17.81
CA ASP A 369 1.37 -3.88 18.12
C ASP A 369 0.68 -4.31 19.43
N ASN A 370 1.44 -4.34 20.52
CA ASN A 370 0.95 -4.62 21.86
C ASN A 370 1.50 -3.55 22.84
N GLN A 371 1.35 -3.77 24.14
CA GLN A 371 1.87 -2.88 25.19
C GLN A 371 2.87 -3.60 26.10
N LEU A 372 3.62 -4.56 25.54
CA LEU A 372 4.61 -5.36 26.27
C LEU A 372 5.78 -4.48 26.72
N THR A 373 6.19 -4.62 27.97
CA THR A 373 7.37 -3.96 28.54
C THR A 373 8.58 -4.90 28.63
N SER A 374 8.35 -6.21 28.58
CA SER A 374 9.40 -7.23 28.49
C SER A 374 8.90 -8.50 27.80
N ILE A 375 9.84 -9.25 27.23
CA ILE A 375 9.63 -10.55 26.62
C ILE A 375 10.74 -11.50 27.06
N ASP A 376 10.41 -12.72 27.49
CA ASP A 376 11.40 -13.77 27.76
C ASP A 376 11.39 -14.80 26.61
N ILE A 377 12.45 -14.74 25.79
CA ILE A 377 12.72 -15.70 24.71
C ILE A 377 13.88 -16.66 25.03
N SER A 378 14.36 -16.68 26.27
CA SER A 378 15.60 -17.39 26.66
C SER A 378 15.54 -18.91 26.47
N LYS A 379 14.34 -19.49 26.40
CA LYS A 379 14.12 -20.94 26.17
C LYS A 379 13.77 -21.27 24.72
N ASN A 380 13.52 -20.28 23.87
CA ASN A 380 13.11 -20.45 22.48
C ASN A 380 14.36 -20.51 21.59
N THR A 381 15.27 -21.46 21.85
CA THR A 381 16.59 -21.51 21.19
C THR A 381 16.54 -21.83 19.69
N LYS A 382 15.37 -22.23 19.18
CA LYS A 382 15.10 -22.50 17.77
C LYS A 382 14.48 -21.32 17.02
N LEU A 383 14.30 -20.17 17.69
CA LEU A 383 13.65 -19.00 17.13
C LEU A 383 14.46 -18.44 15.94
N LYS A 384 13.83 -18.41 14.77
CA LYS A 384 14.37 -17.90 13.50
C LYS A 384 13.83 -16.53 13.16
N LYS A 385 12.56 -16.25 13.45
CA LYS A 385 11.92 -14.97 13.13
C LYS A 385 11.23 -14.40 14.36
N LEU A 386 11.53 -13.14 14.65
CA LEU A 386 10.90 -12.39 15.72
C LEU A 386 10.42 -11.03 15.23
N ASN A 387 9.11 -10.79 15.32
CA ASN A 387 8.54 -9.47 15.24
C ASN A 387 7.94 -9.08 16.60
N CYS A 388 8.55 -8.07 17.23
CA CYS A 388 8.13 -7.50 18.52
C CYS A 388 7.94 -5.98 18.41
N SER A 389 7.74 -5.49 17.19
CA SER A 389 7.60 -4.06 16.88
C SER A 389 6.37 -3.43 17.54
N LYS A 390 6.33 -2.10 17.68
CA LYS A 390 5.20 -1.35 18.27
C LYS A 390 4.81 -1.89 19.66
N ASN A 391 5.79 -1.90 20.57
CA ASN A 391 5.62 -2.27 21.97
C ASN A 391 6.29 -1.22 22.88
N LYS A 392 6.41 -1.50 24.18
CA LYS A 392 7.05 -0.63 25.18
C LYS A 392 8.37 -1.24 25.72
N LEU A 393 9.04 -2.10 24.93
CA LEU A 393 10.23 -2.86 25.35
C LEU A 393 11.43 -1.92 25.58
N LYS A 394 12.14 -2.11 26.69
CA LYS A 394 13.37 -1.34 27.03
C LYS A 394 14.66 -2.10 26.75
N GLY A 395 14.58 -3.43 26.66
CA GLY A 395 15.69 -4.33 26.37
C GLY A 395 15.16 -5.73 26.07
N ILE A 396 15.91 -6.50 25.28
CA ILE A 396 15.63 -7.89 24.94
C ILE A 396 16.97 -8.63 24.95
N ASP A 397 17.00 -9.82 25.53
CA ASP A 397 18.17 -10.68 25.54
C ASP A 397 18.11 -11.68 24.37
N PHE A 398 19.09 -11.60 23.47
CA PHE A 398 19.22 -12.45 22.29
C PHE A 398 20.33 -13.50 22.42
N GLU A 399 20.97 -13.65 23.59
CA GLU A 399 22.15 -14.51 23.77
C GLU A 399 21.87 -15.98 23.39
N LYS A 400 20.63 -16.44 23.58
CA LYS A 400 20.21 -17.82 23.26
C LYS A 400 19.52 -17.97 21.90
N SER A 401 19.26 -16.89 21.19
CA SER A 401 18.60 -16.86 19.89
C SER A 401 19.60 -17.07 18.74
N ILE A 402 20.42 -18.11 18.83
CA ILE A 402 21.54 -18.37 17.89
C ILE A 402 21.06 -18.72 16.46
N GLU A 403 19.80 -19.14 16.32
CA GLU A 403 19.16 -19.49 15.05
C GLU A 403 18.42 -18.30 14.40
N LEU A 404 18.48 -17.11 14.99
CA LEU A 404 17.72 -15.94 14.53
C LEU A 404 18.20 -15.47 13.15
N GLU A 405 17.28 -15.40 12.19
CA GLU A 405 17.47 -14.98 10.81
C GLU A 405 16.81 -13.61 10.53
N GLU A 406 15.70 -13.30 11.20
CA GLU A 406 14.98 -12.03 11.05
C GLU A 406 14.55 -11.47 12.41
N LEU A 407 14.89 -10.20 12.65
CA LEU A 407 14.50 -9.45 13.84
C LEU A 407 13.86 -8.12 13.45
N LYS A 408 12.60 -7.94 13.82
CA LYS A 408 11.87 -6.67 13.76
C LYS A 408 11.51 -6.24 15.18
N CYS A 409 12.09 -5.12 15.61
CA CYS A 409 11.89 -4.55 16.95
C CYS A 409 11.60 -3.04 16.90
N ASP A 410 10.98 -2.60 15.81
CA ASP A 410 10.71 -1.19 15.54
C ASP A 410 9.76 -0.57 16.55
N ASN A 411 9.81 0.76 16.71
CA ASN A 411 8.85 1.51 17.54
C ASN A 411 8.75 0.94 18.97
N ASN A 412 9.89 0.82 19.64
CA ASN A 412 10.00 0.40 21.03
C ASN A 412 10.73 1.50 21.84
N LYS A 413 11.21 1.17 23.05
CA LYS A 413 11.97 2.07 23.91
C LYS A 413 13.39 1.54 24.17
N LEU A 414 13.96 0.80 23.21
CA LEU A 414 15.28 0.18 23.36
C LEU A 414 16.36 1.26 23.44
N GLY A 415 17.09 1.29 24.56
CA GLY A 415 18.27 2.15 24.72
C GLY A 415 19.58 1.52 24.23
N GLY A 416 19.54 0.22 23.97
CA GLY A 416 20.66 -0.56 23.42
C GLY A 416 20.14 -1.88 22.84
N LEU A 417 20.90 -2.43 21.90
CA LEU A 417 20.60 -3.69 21.24
C LEU A 417 21.86 -4.55 21.22
N ASN A 418 21.86 -5.65 21.97
CA ASN A 418 23.02 -6.54 22.07
C ASN A 418 22.85 -7.77 21.18
N LEU A 419 23.51 -7.76 20.02
CA LEU A 419 23.52 -8.86 19.05
C LEU A 419 24.90 -9.54 18.95
N THR A 420 25.79 -9.29 19.91
CA THR A 420 27.13 -9.90 19.89
C THR A 420 27.09 -11.40 20.19
N GLY A 421 25.96 -11.94 20.65
CA GLY A 421 25.75 -13.33 21.05
C GLY A 421 25.53 -14.28 19.87
N LYS A 422 26.57 -14.59 19.09
CA LYS A 422 26.54 -15.62 18.02
C LYS A 422 25.29 -15.62 17.10
N ASN A 423 24.61 -14.47 16.93
CA ASN A 423 23.45 -14.32 16.02
C ASN A 423 23.93 -14.22 14.55
N ILE A 424 24.86 -15.10 14.16
CA ILE A 424 25.57 -15.07 12.88
C ILE A 424 24.66 -15.36 11.70
N LYS A 425 23.48 -15.96 11.94
CA LYS A 425 22.48 -16.29 10.93
C LYS A 425 21.54 -15.12 10.59
N LEU A 426 21.65 -13.99 11.32
CA LEU A 426 20.78 -12.84 11.14
C LEU A 426 21.00 -12.23 9.75
N LYS A 427 19.94 -12.22 8.94
CA LYS A 427 19.90 -11.68 7.57
C LYS A 427 19.15 -10.35 7.51
N ARG A 428 18.08 -10.19 8.30
CA ARG A 428 17.27 -8.97 8.30
C ARG A 428 17.14 -8.41 9.70
N LEU A 429 17.52 -7.14 9.87
CA LEU A 429 17.40 -6.42 11.13
C LEU A 429 16.67 -5.09 10.92
N SER A 430 15.52 -4.95 11.59
CA SER A 430 14.82 -3.68 11.72
C SER A 430 14.72 -3.29 13.20
N CYS A 431 15.28 -2.13 13.53
CA CYS A 431 15.27 -1.53 14.86
C CYS A 431 14.89 -0.04 14.82
N ARG A 432 14.09 0.34 13.82
CA ARG A 432 13.65 1.71 13.55
C ARG A 432 12.91 2.32 14.73
N SER A 433 13.00 3.64 14.92
CA SER A 433 12.20 4.37 15.93
C SER A 433 12.41 3.83 17.34
N ASN A 434 13.66 3.77 17.78
CA ASN A 434 14.06 3.39 19.14
C ASN A 434 14.89 4.53 19.78
N LYS A 435 15.65 4.25 20.83
CA LYS A 435 16.55 5.21 21.51
C LYS A 435 18.00 4.72 21.48
N LEU A 436 18.39 4.02 20.42
CA LEU A 436 19.73 3.45 20.29
C LEU A 436 20.75 4.57 20.08
N LYS A 437 21.79 4.60 20.91
CA LYS A 437 22.95 5.51 20.74
C LYS A 437 24.13 4.86 20.02
N LYS A 438 24.16 3.52 20.03
CA LYS A 438 25.16 2.69 19.38
C LYS A 438 24.56 1.33 19.04
N ILE A 439 25.11 0.70 18.01
CA ILE A 439 24.82 -0.68 17.63
C ILE A 439 26.13 -1.34 17.20
N ASN A 440 26.36 -2.60 17.62
CA ASN A 440 27.49 -3.40 17.18
C ASN A 440 26.96 -4.57 16.34
N LEU A 441 27.41 -4.66 15.09
CA LEU A 441 27.00 -5.65 14.10
C LEU A 441 28.16 -6.52 13.59
N ASP A 442 29.32 -6.50 14.27
CA ASP A 442 30.56 -7.16 13.83
C ASP A 442 30.38 -8.67 13.60
N ASN A 443 29.50 -9.31 14.38
CA ASN A 443 29.22 -10.74 14.31
C ASN A 443 28.08 -11.09 13.33
N ASN A 444 27.34 -10.10 12.82
CA ASN A 444 26.19 -10.30 11.93
C ASN A 444 26.64 -10.28 10.46
N ILE A 445 27.66 -11.06 10.13
CA ILE A 445 28.34 -11.04 8.82
C ILE A 445 27.45 -11.43 7.63
N ASN A 446 26.33 -12.12 7.89
CA ASN A 446 25.35 -12.53 6.88
C ASN A 446 24.16 -11.56 6.77
N LEU A 447 24.27 -10.35 7.35
CA LEU A 447 23.20 -9.35 7.30
C LEU A 447 23.04 -8.81 5.86
N GLU A 448 21.84 -8.93 5.33
CA GLU A 448 21.41 -8.53 3.98
C GLU A 448 20.59 -7.22 4.02
N GLU A 449 19.79 -7.01 5.07
CA GLU A 449 18.99 -5.78 5.23
C GLU A 449 19.14 -5.21 6.64
N LEU A 450 19.41 -3.90 6.72
CA LEU A 450 19.49 -3.16 7.97
C LEU A 450 18.63 -1.90 7.91
N ASN A 451 17.59 -1.84 8.75
CA ASN A 451 16.91 -0.59 9.07
C ASN A 451 17.18 -0.21 10.53
N CYS A 452 17.94 0.85 10.72
CA CYS A 452 18.25 1.46 12.01
C CYS A 452 17.84 2.94 12.08
N SER A 453 16.93 3.37 11.20
CA SER A 453 16.48 4.75 11.09
C SER A 453 15.76 5.27 12.33
N SER A 454 15.67 6.59 12.47
CA SER A 454 14.95 7.26 13.57
C SER A 454 15.45 6.81 14.96
N ASN A 455 16.76 6.87 15.16
CA ASN A 455 17.42 6.54 16.44
C ASN A 455 18.31 7.73 16.88
N GLU A 456 19.20 7.52 17.84
CA GLU A 456 20.18 8.51 18.31
C GLU A 456 21.62 8.06 18.00
N LEU A 457 21.84 7.29 16.92
CA LEU A 457 23.16 6.77 16.58
C LEU A 457 24.11 7.90 16.20
N GLU A 458 25.26 7.96 16.86
CA GLU A 458 26.33 8.91 16.52
C GLU A 458 27.33 8.35 15.51
N ARG A 459 27.46 7.02 15.44
CA ARG A 459 28.28 6.29 14.47
C ARG A 459 27.63 4.98 14.08
N LEU A 460 27.91 4.54 12.86
CA LEU A 460 27.52 3.24 12.33
C LEU A 460 28.69 2.63 11.55
N ASP A 461 29.10 1.43 11.95
CA ASP A 461 30.15 0.65 11.28
C ASP A 461 29.51 -0.62 10.71
N VAL A 462 29.54 -0.75 9.39
CA VAL A 462 28.97 -1.90 8.65
C VAL A 462 30.02 -2.64 7.81
N ARG A 463 31.32 -2.34 8.00
CA ARG A 463 32.42 -2.89 7.17
C ARG A 463 32.56 -4.41 7.24
N LYS A 464 31.96 -5.06 8.24
CA LYS A 464 31.93 -6.52 8.41
C LYS A 464 30.67 -7.16 7.82
N ASN A 465 29.69 -6.37 7.43
CA ASN A 465 28.41 -6.81 6.87
C ASN A 465 28.49 -6.73 5.34
N ASN A 466 29.42 -7.46 4.74
CA ASN A 466 29.70 -7.40 3.29
C ASN A 466 28.61 -8.02 2.40
N GLN A 467 27.60 -8.66 3.00
CA GLN A 467 26.40 -9.17 2.31
C GLN A 467 25.25 -8.16 2.32
N LEU A 468 25.44 -6.95 2.87
CA LEU A 468 24.38 -5.96 3.04
C LEU A 468 23.95 -5.43 1.67
N ILE A 469 22.66 -5.56 1.37
CA ILE A 469 22.00 -5.14 0.12
C ILE A 469 21.22 -3.85 0.33
N GLU A 470 20.55 -3.72 1.48
CA GLU A 470 19.75 -2.54 1.82
C GLU A 470 20.15 -1.98 3.19
N LEU A 471 20.42 -0.67 3.23
CA LEU A 471 20.76 0.07 4.43
C LEU A 471 19.87 1.31 4.56
N ASP A 472 19.06 1.37 5.61
CA ASP A 472 18.37 2.58 6.05
C ASP A 472 18.87 2.99 7.45
N CYS A 473 19.65 4.06 7.49
CA CYS A 473 20.20 4.69 8.69
C CYS A 473 19.74 6.14 8.86
N SER A 474 18.66 6.53 8.16
CA SER A 474 18.13 7.89 8.14
C SER A 474 17.67 8.39 9.52
N ASN A 475 17.58 9.71 9.69
CA ASN A 475 17.11 10.36 10.93
C ASN A 475 17.87 9.86 12.17
N ASN A 476 19.19 10.09 12.17
CA ASN A 476 20.10 9.76 13.26
C ASN A 476 21.00 10.98 13.57
N ARG A 477 22.16 10.76 14.21
CA ARG A 477 23.15 11.80 14.50
C ARG A 477 24.53 11.45 13.93
N LEU A 478 24.57 10.67 12.86
CA LEU A 478 25.81 10.15 12.26
C LEU A 478 26.68 11.30 11.75
N ASP A 479 27.92 11.39 12.21
CA ASP A 479 28.93 12.34 11.71
C ASP A 479 29.74 11.77 10.51
N ALA A 480 29.83 10.43 10.44
CA ALA A 480 30.43 9.69 9.34
C ALA A 480 29.68 8.36 9.12
N LEU A 481 29.73 7.86 7.88
CA LEU A 481 29.19 6.57 7.49
C LEU A 481 30.25 5.79 6.70
N GLU A 482 30.74 4.69 7.28
CA GLU A 482 31.82 3.88 6.72
C GLU A 482 31.24 2.69 5.95
N LEU A 483 31.34 2.73 4.61
CA LEU A 483 30.75 1.74 3.70
C LEU A 483 31.79 0.86 2.99
N THR A 484 33.08 0.99 3.32
CA THR A 484 34.14 0.19 2.70
C THR A 484 33.88 -1.30 2.86
N GLY A 485 33.97 -2.05 1.76
CA GLY A 485 33.71 -3.49 1.72
C GLY A 485 32.23 -3.90 1.62
N CYS A 486 31.28 -2.96 1.53
CA CYS A 486 29.85 -3.23 1.33
C CYS A 486 29.45 -3.22 -0.15
N SER A 487 30.16 -3.96 -1.01
CA SER A 487 29.98 -3.93 -2.47
C SER A 487 28.61 -4.43 -2.97
N GLU A 488 27.88 -5.17 -2.15
CA GLU A 488 26.53 -5.67 -2.47
C GLU A 488 25.42 -4.64 -2.21
N LEU A 489 25.74 -3.48 -1.60
CA LEU A 489 24.74 -2.46 -1.31
C LEU A 489 24.13 -1.92 -2.60
N SER A 490 22.81 -2.04 -2.68
CA SER A 490 21.98 -1.54 -3.78
C SER A 490 21.10 -0.38 -3.37
N LYS A 491 20.68 -0.30 -2.10
CA LYS A 491 19.86 0.81 -1.60
C LYS A 491 20.42 1.36 -0.31
N ILE A 492 20.64 2.66 -0.30
CA ILE A 492 21.15 3.38 0.87
C ILE A 492 20.23 4.56 1.14
N ASN A 493 19.67 4.60 2.34
CA ASN A 493 19.09 5.81 2.91
C ASN A 493 19.92 6.23 4.13
N CYS A 494 20.59 7.37 4.03
CA CYS A 494 21.36 8.00 5.10
C CYS A 494 20.91 9.44 5.38
N SER A 495 19.71 9.82 4.92
CA SER A 495 19.20 11.19 5.06
C SER A 495 18.98 11.61 6.52
N ASP A 496 18.89 12.92 6.76
CA ASP A 496 18.65 13.53 8.08
C ASP A 496 19.68 13.05 9.13
N ASN A 497 20.94 13.38 8.87
CA ASN A 497 22.10 13.04 9.68
C ASN A 497 23.08 14.24 9.72
N LYS A 498 24.31 14.02 10.16
CA LYS A 498 25.37 15.04 10.24
C LYS A 498 26.60 14.65 9.40
N ILE A 499 26.43 13.80 8.39
CA ILE A 499 27.53 13.25 7.61
C ILE A 499 28.17 14.38 6.80
N GLU A 500 29.49 14.54 6.92
CA GLU A 500 30.25 15.57 6.21
C GLU A 500 30.88 15.08 4.90
N LYS A 501 31.14 13.77 4.80
CA LYS A 501 31.70 13.10 3.63
C LYS A 501 31.11 11.71 3.49
N LEU A 502 30.86 11.29 2.25
CA LEU A 502 30.35 9.96 1.92
C LEU A 502 31.19 9.37 0.78
N ASP A 503 31.85 8.24 1.04
CA ASP A 503 32.62 7.50 0.04
C ASP A 503 31.75 6.42 -0.59
N LEU A 504 31.64 6.44 -1.92
CA LEU A 504 30.81 5.54 -2.72
C LEU A 504 31.62 4.69 -3.71
N GLN A 505 32.96 4.77 -3.70
CA GLN A 505 33.80 4.20 -4.76
C GLN A 505 33.68 2.67 -4.93
N GLU A 506 33.38 1.94 -3.85
CA GLU A 506 33.29 0.46 -3.85
C GLU A 506 31.84 -0.07 -4.04
N LEU A 507 30.86 0.81 -4.24
CA LEU A 507 29.43 0.45 -4.27
C LEU A 507 28.93 0.24 -5.70
N SER A 508 29.51 -0.74 -6.41
CA SER A 508 29.21 -0.97 -7.84
C SER A 508 27.80 -1.46 -8.14
N ASN A 509 27.03 -1.86 -7.12
CA ASN A 509 25.65 -2.34 -7.25
C ASN A 509 24.61 -1.30 -6.77
N LEU A 510 25.02 -0.06 -6.49
CA LEU A 510 24.15 0.97 -5.94
C LEU A 510 23.12 1.44 -6.96
N ILE A 511 21.84 1.20 -6.65
CA ILE A 511 20.64 1.52 -7.44
C ILE A 511 19.95 2.78 -6.88
N SER A 512 19.99 2.96 -5.56
CA SER A 512 19.25 4.01 -4.87
C SER A 512 20.08 4.60 -3.73
N LEU A 513 20.22 5.94 -3.72
CA LEU A 513 20.86 6.70 -2.66
C LEU A 513 19.99 7.88 -2.25
N ASP A 514 19.55 7.90 -1.00
CA ASP A 514 19.01 9.08 -0.33
C ASP A 514 20.02 9.55 0.73
N CYS A 515 20.52 10.77 0.57
CA CYS A 515 21.45 11.41 1.50
C CYS A 515 21.03 12.83 1.89
N GLU A 516 19.74 13.17 1.69
CA GLU A 516 19.18 14.50 1.97
C GLU A 516 19.46 14.94 3.43
N LYS A 517 19.51 16.24 3.71
CA LYS A 517 19.63 16.78 5.08
C LYS A 517 20.86 16.25 5.86
N ASN A 518 22.01 16.18 5.19
CA ASN A 518 23.33 15.97 5.81
C ASN A 518 24.17 17.27 5.76
N LYS A 519 25.46 17.18 6.11
CA LYS A 519 26.43 18.29 6.05
C LYS A 519 27.49 18.07 4.97
N LEU A 520 27.12 17.43 3.87
CA LEU A 520 28.05 17.08 2.79
C LEU A 520 28.56 18.36 2.12
N GLU A 521 29.77 18.81 2.45
CA GLU A 521 30.37 20.04 1.91
C GLU A 521 31.21 19.80 0.64
N ASN A 522 31.15 18.62 0.00
CA ASN A 522 32.01 18.26 -1.14
C ASN A 522 31.34 17.38 -2.22
N LEU A 523 30.14 17.75 -2.69
CA LEU A 523 29.63 17.23 -3.97
C LEU A 523 30.32 17.90 -5.19
N GLU A 524 31.12 18.94 -4.95
CA GLU A 524 31.89 19.70 -5.95
C GLU A 524 33.01 18.91 -6.64
N GLU A 525 33.30 17.65 -6.27
CA GLU A 525 34.34 16.85 -6.95
C GLU A 525 33.76 15.81 -7.92
N VAL A 526 32.45 15.53 -7.85
CA VAL A 526 31.79 14.52 -8.68
C VAL A 526 31.66 15.05 -10.10
N LYS A 527 32.38 14.43 -11.04
CA LYS A 527 32.40 14.83 -12.46
C LYS A 527 31.43 14.03 -13.33
N GLU A 528 31.07 12.82 -12.91
CA GLU A 528 30.20 11.93 -13.67
C GLU A 528 29.25 11.23 -12.70
N LEU A 529 27.96 11.19 -13.06
CA LEU A 529 26.90 10.51 -12.31
C LEU A 529 26.09 9.68 -13.31
N ASP A 530 26.13 8.35 -13.17
CA ASP A 530 25.30 7.41 -13.93
C ASP A 530 24.36 6.70 -12.97
N ILE A 531 23.06 6.89 -13.21
CA ILE A 531 21.93 6.36 -12.45
C ILE A 531 20.89 5.75 -13.43
N SER A 532 21.33 5.26 -14.59
CA SER A 532 20.44 4.75 -15.63
C SER A 532 19.88 3.36 -15.35
N GLY A 533 18.58 3.14 -15.64
CA GLY A 533 17.95 1.81 -15.52
C GLY A 533 17.51 1.42 -14.10
N GLU A 534 17.44 2.38 -13.18
CA GLU A 534 17.31 2.15 -11.74
C GLU A 534 15.86 2.32 -11.21
N GLU A 535 14.88 2.38 -12.11
CA GLU A 535 13.44 2.56 -11.81
C GLU A 535 13.11 3.82 -10.98
N LEU A 536 13.97 4.84 -10.99
CA LEU A 536 13.83 6.04 -10.17
C LEU A 536 12.56 6.83 -10.54
N THR A 537 11.76 7.20 -9.55
CA THR A 537 10.50 7.98 -9.73
C THR A 537 10.59 9.37 -9.09
N GLY A 538 9.79 10.33 -9.54
CA GLY A 538 9.66 11.63 -8.87
C GLY A 538 10.69 12.65 -9.36
N ASN A 539 11.10 13.59 -8.49
CA ASN A 539 11.98 14.69 -8.82
C ASN A 539 13.43 14.36 -8.43
N LEU A 540 14.39 14.59 -9.34
CA LEU A 540 15.82 14.44 -9.06
C LEU A 540 16.43 15.81 -8.74
N GLU A 541 16.87 16.02 -7.50
CA GLU A 541 17.51 17.26 -7.06
C GLU A 541 19.03 17.09 -6.98
N LEU A 542 19.80 17.85 -7.78
CA LEU A 542 21.26 17.79 -7.85
C LEU A 542 21.95 19.00 -7.19
N ASN A 543 21.39 19.48 -6.08
CA ASN A 543 21.96 20.60 -5.32
C ASN A 543 23.41 20.30 -4.89
N GLY A 544 24.33 21.24 -5.15
CA GLY A 544 25.76 21.10 -4.83
C GLY A 544 26.64 20.35 -5.84
N PHE A 545 26.09 19.78 -6.92
CA PHE A 545 26.86 19.09 -7.99
C PHE A 545 27.54 20.07 -8.97
N SER A 546 28.31 21.03 -8.46
CA SER A 546 28.85 22.16 -9.24
C SER A 546 29.95 21.81 -10.25
N SER A 547 30.59 20.66 -10.09
CA SER A 547 31.60 20.13 -11.04
C SER A 547 31.12 18.96 -11.87
N LEU A 548 29.83 18.62 -11.79
CA LEU A 548 29.26 17.53 -12.59
C LEU A 548 29.34 17.90 -14.06
N LYS A 549 30.03 17.06 -14.83
CA LYS A 549 30.21 17.18 -16.28
C LYS A 549 29.26 16.26 -17.01
N HIS A 550 29.08 15.02 -16.56
CA HIS A 550 28.23 14.04 -17.23
C HIS A 550 27.13 13.53 -16.29
N LEU A 551 25.87 13.67 -16.70
CA LEU A 551 24.72 13.08 -16.03
C LEU A 551 24.07 12.06 -16.96
N ILE A 552 24.05 10.80 -16.57
CA ILE A 552 23.40 9.71 -17.30
C ILE A 552 22.29 9.17 -16.40
N CYS A 553 21.05 9.42 -16.74
CA CYS A 553 19.87 9.05 -15.95
C CYS A 553 18.75 8.45 -16.81
N CYS A 554 19.11 7.86 -17.96
CA CYS A 554 18.14 7.26 -18.86
C CYS A 554 17.47 6.00 -18.28
N ASP A 555 16.37 5.53 -18.87
CA ASP A 555 15.67 4.30 -18.45
C ASP A 555 15.11 4.34 -17.02
N ASN A 556 14.51 5.46 -16.64
CA ASN A 556 13.91 5.66 -15.31
C ASN A 556 12.43 6.11 -15.43
N GLN A 557 11.84 6.55 -14.33
CA GLN A 557 10.46 7.05 -14.20
C GLN A 557 10.43 8.47 -13.62
N LEU A 558 11.50 9.24 -13.79
CA LEU A 558 11.64 10.59 -13.24
C LEU A 558 10.65 11.56 -13.90
N GLU A 559 10.07 12.45 -13.11
CA GLU A 559 9.10 13.47 -13.55
C GLU A 559 9.72 14.86 -13.74
N SER A 560 10.80 15.17 -13.03
CA SER A 560 11.60 16.40 -13.23
C SER A 560 13.05 16.21 -12.76
N ILE A 561 13.96 17.06 -13.25
CA ILE A 561 15.37 17.14 -12.79
C ILE A 561 15.70 18.60 -12.52
N ASP A 562 16.31 18.88 -11.36
CA ASP A 562 16.87 20.19 -11.04
C ASP A 562 18.38 20.24 -11.33
N LEU A 563 18.75 21.05 -12.32
CA LEU A 563 20.12 21.28 -12.81
C LEU A 563 20.67 22.64 -12.37
N SER A 564 20.00 23.35 -11.45
CA SER A 564 20.31 24.74 -11.09
C SER A 564 21.72 24.94 -10.54
N ASP A 565 22.34 23.91 -9.96
CA ASP A 565 23.70 23.96 -9.42
C ASP A 565 24.77 23.35 -10.33
N CYS A 566 24.40 22.70 -11.45
CA CYS A 566 25.30 21.92 -12.30
C CYS A 566 26.10 22.76 -13.32
N LYS A 567 26.88 23.74 -12.84
CA LYS A 567 27.57 24.76 -13.67
C LYS A 567 28.51 24.24 -14.75
N GLN A 568 29.05 23.03 -14.58
CA GLN A 568 30.03 22.42 -15.50
C GLN A 568 29.45 21.31 -16.39
N LEU A 569 28.11 21.17 -16.46
CA LEU A 569 27.49 20.07 -17.18
C LEU A 569 27.77 20.16 -18.69
N GLU A 570 28.39 19.12 -19.23
CA GLU A 570 28.77 18.97 -20.63
C GLU A 570 27.88 17.94 -21.35
N ILE A 571 27.41 16.90 -20.65
CA ILE A 571 26.59 15.83 -21.23
C ILE A 571 25.43 15.51 -20.29
N ILE A 572 24.22 15.43 -20.85
CA ILE A 572 23.05 14.85 -20.18
C ILE A 572 22.40 13.80 -21.07
N ASP A 573 22.23 12.59 -20.53
CA ASP A 573 21.44 11.51 -21.12
C ASP A 573 20.28 11.16 -20.19
N CYS A 574 19.11 11.72 -20.48
CA CYS A 574 17.89 11.55 -19.69
C CYS A 574 16.78 10.84 -20.47
N LYS A 575 17.14 10.04 -21.50
CA LYS A 575 16.18 9.33 -22.36
C LYS A 575 15.27 8.38 -21.58
N ARG A 576 14.07 8.12 -22.10
CA ARG A 576 13.12 7.11 -21.57
C ARG A 576 12.82 7.34 -20.08
N ASN A 577 12.22 8.49 -19.81
CA ASN A 577 11.72 8.90 -18.49
C ASN A 577 10.28 9.48 -18.62
N LYS A 578 9.75 10.11 -17.57
CA LYS A 578 8.48 10.86 -17.57
C LYS A 578 8.69 12.36 -17.39
N LEU A 579 9.83 12.88 -17.83
CA LEU A 579 10.23 14.25 -17.53
C LEU A 579 9.28 15.25 -18.19
N LYS A 580 8.66 16.09 -17.37
CA LYS A 580 7.79 17.19 -17.80
C LYS A 580 8.55 18.49 -17.95
N GLU A 581 9.62 18.65 -17.18
CA GLU A 581 10.48 19.84 -17.15
C GLU A 581 11.89 19.52 -16.66
N LEU A 582 12.83 20.42 -16.98
CA LEU A 582 14.16 20.52 -16.40
C LEU A 582 14.26 21.91 -15.79
N THR A 583 14.70 21.99 -14.54
CA THR A 583 14.91 23.28 -13.85
C THR A 583 16.36 23.71 -14.04
N PHE A 584 16.55 24.97 -14.42
CA PHE A 584 17.86 25.58 -14.63
C PHE A 584 17.99 26.84 -13.77
N SER A 585 19.23 27.23 -13.48
CA SER A 585 19.49 28.52 -12.85
C SER A 585 19.39 29.65 -13.87
N ASN A 586 18.87 30.79 -13.44
CA ASN A 586 18.85 32.02 -14.24
C ASN A 586 20.22 32.74 -14.24
N ASP A 587 21.19 32.29 -13.45
CA ASP A 587 22.46 32.99 -13.24
C ASP A 587 23.53 32.62 -14.28
N PHE A 588 23.36 31.53 -15.04
CA PHE A 588 24.29 31.07 -16.05
C PHE A 588 23.60 30.26 -17.15
N VAL A 589 24.24 30.16 -18.32
CA VAL A 589 23.89 29.18 -19.37
C VAL A 589 24.82 27.98 -19.26
N LEU A 590 24.30 26.79 -19.54
CA LEU A 590 25.05 25.55 -19.49
C LEU A 590 25.93 25.38 -20.73
N GLY A 591 27.20 25.03 -20.51
CA GLY A 591 28.16 24.64 -21.54
C GLY A 591 27.90 23.25 -22.14
N LEU A 592 26.64 22.89 -22.33
CA LEU A 592 26.20 21.54 -22.68
C LEU A 592 26.56 21.20 -24.13
N LYS A 593 27.39 20.18 -24.32
CA LYS A 593 27.84 19.66 -25.62
C LYS A 593 26.84 18.67 -26.21
N GLU A 594 26.29 17.80 -25.36
CA GLU A 594 25.34 16.77 -25.77
C GLU A 594 24.09 16.75 -24.88
N PHE A 595 22.92 16.83 -25.51
CA PHE A 595 21.62 16.66 -24.86
C PHE A 595 20.89 15.47 -25.48
N ARG A 596 20.56 14.45 -24.68
CA ARG A 596 19.77 13.29 -25.09
C ARG A 596 18.54 13.16 -24.22
N GLY A 597 17.41 13.66 -24.71
CA GLY A 597 16.14 13.76 -23.98
C GLY A 597 14.98 12.97 -24.59
N SER A 598 15.22 12.11 -25.58
CA SER A 598 14.17 11.31 -26.24
C SER A 598 13.28 10.51 -25.29
N ASP A 599 12.05 10.25 -25.72
CA ASP A 599 11.07 9.45 -24.99
C ASP A 599 10.75 10.02 -23.58
N ASN A 600 10.38 11.31 -23.54
CA ASN A 600 9.96 12.04 -22.34
C ASN A 600 8.61 12.76 -22.57
N GLU A 601 8.18 13.60 -21.61
CA GLU A 601 6.90 14.33 -21.62
C GLU A 601 7.09 15.87 -21.50
N PHE A 602 8.19 16.41 -22.02
CA PHE A 602 8.52 17.84 -21.85
C PHE A 602 7.41 18.73 -22.39
N LYS A 603 6.97 19.69 -21.57
CA LYS A 603 5.86 20.60 -21.93
C LYS A 603 6.29 21.74 -22.85
N LYS A 604 7.52 22.22 -22.72
CA LYS A 604 8.07 23.37 -23.46
C LYS A 604 9.52 23.13 -23.82
N LEU A 605 9.89 23.45 -25.06
CA LEU A 605 11.25 23.23 -25.56
C LEU A 605 12.13 24.44 -25.24
N GLU A 606 11.55 25.64 -25.34
CA GLU A 606 12.20 26.92 -25.03
C GLU A 606 12.85 26.91 -23.63
N SER A 607 12.21 26.27 -22.64
CA SER A 607 12.75 26.16 -21.29
C SER A 607 14.06 25.37 -21.22
N ILE A 608 14.33 24.51 -22.20
CA ILE A 608 15.58 23.73 -22.30
C ILE A 608 16.59 24.48 -23.17
N ILE A 609 16.23 24.77 -24.43
CA ILE A 609 17.17 25.35 -25.40
C ILE A 609 17.56 26.81 -25.07
N GLY A 610 16.77 27.52 -24.24
CA GLY A 610 17.07 28.87 -23.77
C GLY A 610 18.23 28.93 -22.78
N HIS A 611 18.51 27.82 -22.06
CA HIS A 611 19.54 27.75 -21.03
C HIS A 611 20.83 27.04 -21.49
N ILE A 612 20.93 26.68 -22.77
CA ILE A 612 22.11 26.03 -23.36
C ILE A 612 22.93 27.07 -24.12
N ASP A 613 24.25 27.09 -23.88
CA ASP A 613 25.21 27.93 -24.62
C ASP A 613 25.22 27.53 -26.11
N SER A 614 24.88 28.49 -26.97
CA SER A 614 24.77 28.29 -28.42
C SER A 614 26.10 27.97 -29.10
N GLU A 615 27.22 28.29 -28.46
CA GLU A 615 28.56 28.14 -29.03
C GLU A 615 29.17 26.74 -28.84
N VAL A 616 28.52 25.82 -28.11
CA VAL A 616 29.15 24.53 -27.73
C VAL A 616 28.35 23.27 -28.07
N LEU A 617 27.03 23.36 -28.19
CA LEU A 617 26.17 22.20 -28.45
C LEU A 617 26.47 21.59 -29.83
N ASN A 618 26.76 20.28 -29.85
CA ASN A 618 27.03 19.52 -31.07
C ASN A 618 26.04 18.37 -31.32
N TYR A 619 25.34 17.90 -30.29
CA TYR A 619 24.38 16.81 -30.37
C TYR A 619 23.11 17.17 -29.60
N PHE A 620 21.96 17.07 -30.27
CA PHE A 620 20.67 17.32 -29.65
C PHE A 620 19.63 16.27 -30.09
N ASP A 621 19.03 15.57 -29.13
CA ASP A 621 18.04 14.53 -29.38
C ASP A 621 16.80 14.68 -28.47
N ILE A 622 15.64 14.86 -29.08
CA ILE A 622 14.32 14.96 -28.46
C ILE A 622 13.26 14.18 -29.26
N ASN A 623 13.62 13.01 -29.76
CA ASN A 623 12.66 12.16 -30.46
C ASN A 623 11.53 11.72 -29.51
N ASN A 624 10.31 11.57 -30.05
CA ASN A 624 9.16 10.99 -29.34
C ASN A 624 8.70 11.76 -28.07
N ILE A 625 8.63 13.10 -28.11
CA ILE A 625 8.28 13.93 -26.94
C ILE A 625 6.86 14.56 -27.00
N ASN A 626 6.26 14.70 -28.19
CA ASN A 626 4.95 15.32 -28.41
C ASN A 626 4.91 16.85 -28.13
N ILE A 627 5.86 17.59 -28.68
CA ILE A 627 5.97 19.05 -28.48
C ILE A 627 5.27 19.85 -29.58
N SER A 628 4.65 21.00 -29.27
CA SER A 628 3.99 21.85 -30.29
C SER A 628 4.26 23.35 -30.18
N ASP A 629 5.10 23.76 -29.23
CA ASP A 629 5.35 25.15 -28.82
C ASP A 629 6.78 25.60 -29.16
N CYS A 630 7.25 25.36 -30.39
CA CYS A 630 8.61 25.74 -30.80
C CYS A 630 8.71 26.02 -32.31
N ASP A 631 9.62 26.90 -32.71
CA ASP A 631 9.98 27.13 -34.10
C ASP A 631 11.30 26.41 -34.44
N ILE A 632 11.38 25.77 -35.60
CA ILE A 632 12.60 25.07 -36.01
C ILE A 632 13.80 26.00 -36.17
N SER A 633 13.56 27.29 -36.40
CA SER A 633 14.62 28.32 -36.47
C SER A 633 15.33 28.56 -35.14
N ASP A 634 14.76 28.13 -34.00
CA ASP A 634 15.40 28.24 -32.69
C ASP A 634 16.70 27.41 -32.60
N PHE A 635 16.86 26.40 -33.46
CA PHE A 635 18.09 25.62 -33.56
C PHE A 635 19.19 26.29 -34.39
N ALA A 636 18.87 27.30 -35.21
CA ALA A 636 19.83 27.97 -36.10
C ALA A 636 20.94 28.73 -35.35
N LYS A 637 20.74 29.01 -34.06
CA LYS A 637 21.73 29.62 -33.17
C LYS A 637 22.89 28.66 -32.83
N PHE A 638 22.69 27.35 -32.89
CA PHE A 638 23.69 26.35 -32.50
C PHE A 638 24.67 26.05 -33.65
N LYS A 639 25.59 26.98 -33.96
CA LYS A 639 26.50 26.87 -35.12
C LYS A 639 27.48 25.67 -35.06
N LYS A 640 27.60 24.98 -33.92
CA LYS A 640 28.39 23.74 -33.78
C LYS A 640 27.58 22.45 -33.87
N LEU A 641 26.28 22.54 -34.09
CA LEU A 641 25.39 21.38 -34.14
C LEU A 641 25.76 20.45 -35.29
N GLU A 642 26.16 19.22 -34.96
CA GLU A 642 26.51 18.17 -35.93
C GLU A 642 25.35 17.20 -36.12
N ARG A 643 24.57 16.93 -35.07
CA ARG A 643 23.42 16.02 -35.13
C ARG A 643 22.19 16.59 -34.43
N LEU A 644 21.06 16.56 -35.13
CA LEU A 644 19.78 17.06 -34.65
C LEU A 644 18.68 16.02 -34.85
N PHE A 645 18.16 15.47 -33.76
CA PHE A 645 17.11 14.46 -33.79
C PHE A 645 15.85 14.99 -33.11
N ILE A 646 14.83 15.29 -33.91
CA ILE A 646 13.59 15.93 -33.47
C ILE A 646 12.34 15.25 -34.06
N GLY A 647 12.50 14.04 -34.57
CA GLY A 647 11.43 13.26 -35.20
C GLY A 647 10.59 12.45 -34.21
N SER A 648 9.73 11.60 -34.74
CA SER A 648 8.92 10.68 -33.97
C SER A 648 8.74 9.32 -34.66
N ASN A 649 8.83 8.25 -33.87
CA ASN A 649 8.53 6.88 -34.30
C ASN A 649 7.11 6.45 -33.94
N ASP A 650 6.38 7.27 -33.19
CA ASP A 650 5.03 7.00 -32.68
C ASP A 650 4.06 8.03 -33.24
N GLU A 651 3.01 7.58 -33.95
CA GLU A 651 1.96 8.44 -34.50
C GLU A 651 1.23 9.26 -33.42
N GLY A 652 1.27 8.83 -32.16
CA GLY A 652 0.69 9.52 -31.00
C GLY A 652 1.61 10.51 -30.28
N LYS A 653 2.91 10.57 -30.63
CA LYS A 653 3.90 11.49 -30.02
C LYS A 653 4.62 12.35 -31.06
N LYS A 654 3.86 13.02 -31.93
CA LYS A 654 4.44 13.83 -33.00
C LYS A 654 4.93 15.17 -32.48
N ASN A 655 6.11 15.59 -32.91
CA ASN A 655 6.55 16.94 -32.69
C ASN A 655 6.00 17.86 -33.80
N VAL A 656 5.51 19.04 -33.41
CA VAL A 656 4.97 20.09 -34.29
C VAL A 656 5.87 21.30 -34.14
N PHE A 657 6.60 21.63 -35.21
CA PHE A 657 7.46 22.81 -35.25
C PHE A 657 6.88 23.85 -36.21
N ALA A 658 6.86 25.10 -35.77
CA ALA A 658 6.67 26.24 -36.66
C ALA A 658 7.94 26.50 -37.49
N GLY A 659 7.82 27.35 -38.52
CA GLY A 659 8.96 27.75 -39.35
C GLY A 659 9.27 26.79 -40.51
N SER A 660 10.47 26.92 -41.07
CA SER A 660 10.92 26.12 -42.21
C SER A 660 12.34 25.64 -41.99
N LEU A 661 12.63 24.41 -42.42
CA LEU A 661 13.98 23.82 -42.45
C LEU A 661 15.02 24.70 -43.18
N GLU A 662 14.57 25.60 -44.05
CA GLU A 662 15.41 26.64 -44.67
C GLU A 662 16.24 27.43 -43.65
N SER A 663 15.67 27.69 -42.47
CA SER A 663 16.35 28.39 -41.38
C SER A 663 17.61 27.68 -40.86
N LEU A 664 17.73 26.36 -41.09
CA LEU A 664 18.89 25.56 -40.68
C LEU A 664 20.02 25.56 -41.72
N LYS A 665 19.84 26.19 -42.89
CA LYS A 665 20.85 26.19 -43.98
C LYS A 665 22.19 26.81 -43.60
N GLU A 666 22.22 27.64 -42.56
CA GLU A 666 23.44 28.26 -42.05
C GLU A 666 24.22 27.39 -41.05
N LEU A 667 23.76 26.17 -40.77
CA LEU A 667 24.45 25.20 -39.93
C LEU A 667 25.43 24.36 -40.77
N ASP A 668 26.57 24.96 -41.10
CA ASP A 668 27.62 24.36 -41.96
C ASP A 668 28.25 23.08 -41.40
N LYS A 669 28.07 22.81 -40.11
CA LYS A 669 28.54 21.61 -39.40
C LYS A 669 27.50 20.52 -39.26
N LEU A 670 26.23 20.76 -39.59
CA LEU A 670 25.18 19.76 -39.46
C LEU A 670 25.49 18.61 -40.42
N LEU A 671 25.60 17.39 -39.89
CA LEU A 671 25.89 16.16 -40.62
C LEU A 671 24.67 15.25 -40.71
N GLU A 672 23.83 15.26 -39.69
CA GLU A 672 22.71 14.33 -39.54
C GLU A 672 21.50 15.06 -38.96
N ILE A 673 20.34 14.89 -39.61
CA ILE A 673 19.08 15.41 -39.12
C ILE A 673 17.97 14.37 -39.22
N ASP A 674 17.20 14.22 -38.15
CA ASP A 674 16.02 13.37 -38.10
C ASP A 674 14.77 14.19 -37.76
N ILE A 675 13.85 14.26 -38.71
CA ILE A 675 12.59 15.02 -38.64
C ILE A 675 11.38 14.14 -38.99
N ARG A 676 11.53 12.81 -38.91
CA ARG A 676 10.49 11.86 -39.32
C ARG A 676 9.17 12.10 -38.55
N ASN A 677 8.04 11.92 -39.22
CA ASN A 677 6.69 11.99 -38.64
C ASN A 677 6.37 13.28 -37.84
N ASN A 678 6.91 14.44 -38.28
CA ASN A 678 6.50 15.74 -37.77
C ASN A 678 5.33 16.32 -38.61
N ASP A 679 4.36 16.98 -37.97
CA ASP A 679 2.99 17.20 -38.50
C ASP A 679 2.84 18.29 -39.59
N ASP A 680 3.92 18.97 -40.01
CA ASP A 680 3.88 20.07 -40.99
C ASP A 680 4.48 19.66 -42.36
N GLU A 681 3.88 18.63 -42.98
CA GLU A 681 4.29 18.04 -44.27
C GLU A 681 4.29 19.01 -45.47
N GLU A 682 3.70 20.21 -45.37
CA GLU A 682 3.74 21.21 -46.46
C GLU A 682 4.83 22.28 -46.31
N LYS A 683 5.21 22.68 -45.08
CA LYS A 683 6.23 23.72 -44.83
C LYS A 683 7.65 23.17 -44.71
N ASN A 684 7.77 21.87 -44.43
CA ASN A 684 9.04 21.16 -44.27
C ASN A 684 9.43 20.35 -45.53
N LYS A 685 8.90 20.71 -46.70
CA LYS A 685 9.30 20.13 -48.00
C LYS A 685 10.49 20.90 -48.57
N PHE A 686 11.63 20.23 -48.78
CA PHE A 686 12.70 20.76 -49.64
C PHE A 686 12.17 20.86 -51.08
N LYS A 687 11.90 22.08 -51.56
CA LYS A 687 11.42 22.32 -52.93
C LYS A 687 12.51 22.25 -54.00
N ASP A 688 13.77 22.31 -53.60
CA ASP A 688 14.91 22.13 -54.51
C ASP A 688 15.35 20.67 -54.48
N TYR A 689 15.51 20.07 -55.66
CA TYR A 689 15.93 18.68 -55.91
C TYR A 689 14.84 17.60 -56.01
N GLY A 690 13.86 17.83 -56.89
CA GLY A 690 13.45 16.84 -57.92
C GLY A 690 12.90 15.45 -57.53
N GLN A 691 12.74 15.12 -56.24
CA GLN A 691 12.08 13.89 -55.80
C GLN A 691 11.05 14.21 -54.72
N LYS A 692 9.86 13.62 -54.84
CA LYS A 692 8.86 13.59 -53.75
C LYS A 692 9.44 12.76 -52.60
N ASN A 693 10.19 13.40 -51.72
CA ASN A 693 10.76 12.75 -50.53
C ASN A 693 9.82 12.99 -49.35
N ASP A 694 9.17 11.91 -48.90
CA ASP A 694 8.51 11.87 -47.60
C ASP A 694 9.60 11.87 -46.52
N ASN A 695 9.86 13.03 -45.92
CA ASN A 695 10.85 13.33 -44.87
C ASN A 695 11.22 12.12 -43.97
N LYS A 696 12.34 11.43 -44.31
CA LYS A 696 12.90 10.32 -43.54
C LYS A 696 14.40 10.55 -43.42
N HIS A 697 14.87 10.70 -42.18
CA HIS A 697 16.27 10.76 -41.72
C HIS A 697 17.30 11.13 -42.82
N CYS A 698 17.82 12.35 -42.75
CA CYS A 698 18.66 12.91 -43.80
C CYS A 698 20.13 13.06 -43.36
N TYR A 699 21.03 12.74 -44.28
CA TYR A 699 22.44 13.12 -44.22
C TYR A 699 22.61 14.51 -44.84
N VAL A 700 23.54 15.32 -44.32
CA VAL A 700 23.78 16.69 -44.79
C VAL A 700 25.20 16.83 -45.32
N GLU A 701 25.33 17.31 -46.56
CA GLU A 701 26.62 17.58 -47.22
C GLU A 701 26.50 18.83 -48.11
N GLU A 702 27.44 19.77 -47.98
CA GLU A 702 27.41 21.09 -48.64
C GLU A 702 26.08 21.87 -48.47
N ASN A 703 25.48 21.81 -47.28
CA ASN A 703 24.16 22.41 -46.97
C ASN A 703 22.99 21.83 -47.80
N LYS A 704 23.17 20.62 -48.35
CA LYS A 704 22.12 19.85 -49.03
C LYS A 704 21.73 18.65 -48.17
N PHE A 705 20.44 18.34 -48.14
CA PHE A 705 19.87 17.25 -47.34
C PHE A 705 19.56 16.05 -48.25
N TYR A 706 20.13 14.91 -47.92
CA TYR A 706 19.99 13.67 -48.68
C TYR A 706 19.27 12.62 -47.85
N ASP A 707 18.17 12.08 -48.37
CA ASP A 707 17.49 10.94 -47.75
C ASP A 707 18.40 9.69 -47.79
N ILE A 708 18.76 9.17 -46.61
CA ILE A 708 19.65 8.03 -46.46
C ILE A 708 19.05 6.75 -47.08
N LYS A 709 17.72 6.60 -47.08
CA LYS A 709 17.02 5.46 -47.73
C LYS A 709 16.97 5.62 -49.25
N ALA A 710 16.89 6.84 -49.77
CA ALA A 710 16.93 7.11 -51.22
C ALA A 710 18.33 6.86 -51.79
N LEU A 711 19.38 7.33 -51.10
CA LEU A 711 20.79 7.05 -51.45
C LEU A 711 21.12 5.55 -51.48
N ARG A 712 20.55 4.76 -50.56
CA ARG A 712 20.69 3.29 -50.55
C ARG A 712 19.97 2.58 -51.71
N ARG A 713 19.05 3.25 -52.42
CA ARG A 713 18.20 2.67 -53.48
C ARG A 713 18.62 3.07 -54.90
N SER A 714 19.38 4.14 -55.09
CA SER A 714 19.82 4.58 -56.44
C SER A 714 21.01 3.75 -56.93
N LYS A 715 20.81 2.98 -58.02
CA LYS A 715 21.88 2.31 -58.78
C LYS A 715 22.65 3.24 -59.74
N GLU A 716 22.29 4.52 -59.78
CA GLU A 716 22.87 5.53 -60.66
C GLU A 716 23.20 6.78 -59.83
N ALA A 717 24.40 6.82 -59.26
CA ALA A 717 25.02 8.05 -58.79
C ALA A 717 26.44 8.10 -59.39
N SER A 718 26.52 8.81 -60.51
CA SER A 718 27.66 9.56 -61.07
C SER A 718 29.04 9.39 -60.42
N ASP A 719 30.04 9.11 -61.25
CA ASP A 719 31.48 8.94 -60.96
C ASP A 719 32.22 10.16 -60.32
N ASP A 720 31.52 11.14 -59.73
CA ASP A 720 32.11 12.39 -59.22
C ASP A 720 31.85 12.68 -57.72
N VAL A 721 31.25 11.76 -56.96
CA VAL A 721 31.11 11.91 -55.49
C VAL A 721 32.12 11.00 -54.80
N GLU A 722 33.25 11.56 -54.39
CA GLU A 722 34.22 10.89 -53.51
C GLU A 722 33.63 10.80 -52.09
N ILE A 723 32.71 9.86 -51.84
CA ILE A 723 32.22 9.57 -50.50
C ILE A 723 33.38 8.97 -49.69
N LYS A 724 34.12 9.83 -48.96
CA LYS A 724 35.01 9.38 -47.89
C LYS A 724 34.17 8.86 -46.74
N VAL A 725 33.78 7.59 -46.80
CA VAL A 725 33.31 6.84 -45.63
C VAL A 725 34.51 6.69 -44.69
N ILE A 726 34.69 7.67 -43.80
CA ILE A 726 35.59 7.55 -42.66
C ILE A 726 34.86 6.65 -41.65
N LEU A 727 35.11 5.34 -41.71
CA LEU A 727 34.84 4.44 -40.59
C LEU A 727 35.81 4.80 -39.46
N ARG A 728 35.41 5.75 -38.60
CA ARG A 728 36.05 5.95 -37.29
C ARG A 728 35.44 4.95 -36.32
N THR A 729 36.25 3.94 -35.97
CA THR A 729 36.03 3.10 -34.80
C THR A 729 35.81 3.97 -33.56
N PRO A 730 34.79 3.71 -32.73
CA PRO A 730 34.72 4.32 -31.41
C PRO A 730 35.97 3.93 -30.62
N LEU A 731 36.66 4.93 -30.06
CA LEU A 731 37.62 4.75 -28.98
C LEU A 731 36.89 4.10 -27.80
N LEU A 732 37.01 2.79 -27.68
CA LEU A 732 36.83 2.11 -26.39
C LEU A 732 38.02 2.51 -25.52
N SER A 733 37.82 3.47 -24.61
CA SER A 733 38.72 3.65 -23.48
C SER A 733 38.64 2.40 -22.60
N ALA A 734 39.81 1.91 -22.24
CA ALA A 734 40.07 0.59 -21.68
C ALA A 734 39.67 0.43 -20.21
N ASP A 735 39.38 -0.84 -19.86
CA ASP A 735 39.25 -1.47 -18.53
C ASP A 735 37.98 -1.14 -17.71
N LYS A 736 37.18 -2.08 -17.17
CA LYS A 736 37.23 -3.56 -17.09
C LYS A 736 35.83 -4.13 -16.78
N LYS A 737 35.47 -5.19 -17.51
CA LYS A 737 34.61 -6.36 -17.19
C LYS A 737 33.14 -6.15 -16.76
N ASN A 738 32.28 -6.72 -17.61
CA ASN A 738 30.90 -7.22 -17.38
C ASN A 738 29.75 -6.21 -17.51
N LYS A 739 29.19 -6.09 -18.73
CA LYS A 739 27.93 -6.77 -19.13
C LYS A 739 27.67 -6.48 -20.61
N THR A 740 27.62 -7.55 -21.38
CA THR A 740 26.99 -7.59 -22.70
C THR A 740 25.48 -7.54 -22.49
N ASP A 741 24.88 -6.38 -22.76
CA ASP A 741 23.55 -6.22 -23.33
C ASP A 741 23.36 -4.74 -23.65
N ALA A 742 23.98 -4.30 -24.73
CA ALA A 742 23.61 -3.07 -25.41
C ALA A 742 23.70 -3.32 -26.92
N ILE A 743 22.69 -2.79 -27.63
CA ILE A 743 22.54 -2.76 -29.08
C ILE A 743 21.85 -4.00 -29.66
N LYS A 744 20.52 -3.97 -29.68
CA LYS A 744 19.75 -4.53 -30.80
C LYS A 744 18.67 -3.53 -31.25
N ASP A 745 18.73 -3.29 -32.55
CA ASP A 745 17.79 -2.61 -33.46
C ASP A 745 17.94 -1.06 -33.47
N ASP A 746 18.22 -0.38 -34.58
CA ASP A 746 17.97 -0.73 -35.99
C ASP A 746 18.94 0.00 -36.96
N TYR A 747 19.81 -0.76 -37.63
CA TYR A 747 20.36 -0.42 -38.95
C TYR A 747 20.69 -1.73 -39.67
N ASP A 748 19.68 -2.34 -40.28
CA ASP A 748 19.87 -3.57 -41.03
C ASP A 748 20.53 -3.32 -42.41
N ALA A 749 21.69 -3.97 -42.57
CA ALA A 749 22.39 -4.44 -43.77
C ALA A 749 22.84 -3.41 -44.85
N LYS A 750 24.03 -3.49 -45.48
CA LYS A 750 24.83 -4.65 -45.91
C LYS A 750 26.34 -4.36 -46.02
N VAL A 751 27.19 -5.28 -45.54
CA VAL A 751 28.56 -5.46 -46.04
C VAL A 751 28.48 -6.14 -47.41
N VAL A 752 29.15 -5.55 -48.41
CA VAL A 752 29.34 -6.09 -49.75
C VAL A 752 30.50 -7.09 -49.68
N ASP A 753 30.23 -8.36 -49.98
CA ASP A 753 31.30 -9.31 -50.29
C ASP A 753 31.92 -8.94 -51.65
N TYR A 754 33.19 -8.54 -51.63
CA TYR A 754 34.01 -8.52 -52.85
C TYR A 754 34.43 -9.95 -53.19
N PHE A 755 33.86 -10.48 -54.27
CA PHE A 755 34.42 -11.62 -54.99
C PHE A 755 35.36 -11.12 -56.09
N GLU A 756 36.67 -11.21 -55.87
CA GLU A 756 37.60 -11.45 -56.98
C GLU A 756 38.70 -12.43 -56.54
N SER A 757 38.76 -13.58 -57.23
CA SER A 757 39.89 -14.54 -57.27
C SER A 757 40.23 -15.40 -56.03
N GLY A 758 39.25 -16.04 -55.41
CA GLY A 758 39.38 -17.45 -55.00
C GLY A 758 40.55 -17.92 -54.09
N LYS A 759 41.08 -17.12 -53.15
CA LYS A 759 41.93 -17.61 -52.04
C LYS A 759 41.77 -16.77 -50.77
N LEU A 760 41.41 -17.40 -49.65
CA LEU A 760 41.54 -16.82 -48.29
C LEU A 760 43.00 -16.94 -47.82
N ILE A 761 43.60 -15.85 -47.34
CA ILE A 761 44.87 -15.83 -46.59
C ILE A 761 44.56 -15.31 -45.18
N TYR A 762 45.00 -16.03 -44.15
CA TYR A 762 44.97 -15.57 -42.75
C TYR A 762 46.28 -14.82 -42.42
N PRO A 763 46.26 -13.70 -41.67
CA PRO A 763 47.47 -13.14 -41.08
C PRO A 763 48.02 -14.07 -39.98
N SER A 764 49.31 -14.34 -40.03
CA SER A 764 50.06 -15.19 -39.09
C SER A 764 50.37 -14.49 -37.76
N GLU A 765 50.64 -15.31 -36.73
CA GLU A 765 50.97 -15.08 -35.30
C GLU A 765 52.01 -13.98 -34.90
N LYS A 766 52.34 -12.99 -35.73
CA LYS A 766 53.43 -12.05 -35.43
C LYS A 766 53.04 -10.65 -34.95
N GLU A 767 51.75 -10.31 -34.84
CA GLU A 767 51.33 -8.92 -34.52
C GLU A 767 50.47 -8.73 -33.27
N THR A 768 50.05 -9.77 -32.54
CA THR A 768 49.09 -9.59 -31.42
C THR A 768 49.58 -9.91 -30.02
N GLY A 769 50.79 -10.46 -29.83
CA GLY A 769 51.47 -10.44 -28.53
C GLY A 769 50.78 -11.12 -27.33
N PHE A 770 49.69 -11.89 -27.49
CA PHE A 770 49.02 -12.61 -26.39
C PHE A 770 49.17 -14.13 -26.53
N LYS A 771 49.71 -14.76 -25.47
CA LYS A 771 49.72 -16.23 -25.27
C LYS A 771 48.38 -16.65 -24.64
N TRP A 772 47.71 -17.64 -25.22
CA TRP A 772 46.63 -18.36 -24.56
C TRP A 772 47.16 -19.66 -23.96
N GLU A 773 47.06 -19.82 -22.64
CA GLU A 773 47.26 -21.12 -21.98
C GLU A 773 45.99 -21.97 -22.15
N THR A 774 46.20 -23.20 -22.59
CA THR A 774 45.18 -24.22 -22.86
C THR A 774 44.58 -24.78 -21.58
N GLY A 775 43.26 -24.74 -21.44
CA GLY A 775 42.55 -25.45 -20.37
C GLY A 775 41.03 -25.36 -20.52
N GLU A 776 40.46 -26.47 -21.02
CA GLU A 776 39.04 -26.84 -20.99
C GLU A 776 38.10 -26.37 -22.12
N LYS A 777 37.28 -27.33 -22.56
CA LYS A 777 36.47 -27.35 -23.78
C LYS A 777 35.32 -26.35 -23.75
N LEU A 778 35.30 -25.40 -24.69
CA LEU A 778 34.08 -24.71 -25.11
C LEU A 778 33.36 -25.54 -26.17
N LEU A 779 32.21 -26.11 -25.80
CA LEU A 779 31.25 -26.69 -26.72
C LEU A 779 30.50 -25.59 -27.48
N SER A 780 30.28 -25.85 -28.77
CA SER A 780 29.66 -25.00 -29.77
C SER A 780 28.14 -24.82 -29.60
N SER A 781 27.65 -23.58 -29.56
CA SER A 781 26.27 -23.23 -29.97
C SER A 781 26.08 -21.72 -30.09
N ASN A 782 26.12 -21.19 -31.33
CA ASN A 782 25.60 -19.85 -31.66
C ASN A 782 24.62 -19.96 -32.84
N LEU A 783 23.33 -20.05 -32.50
CA LEU A 783 22.14 -19.70 -33.27
C LEU A 783 21.10 -19.26 -32.23
N PRO A 784 20.32 -18.18 -32.47
CA PRO A 784 19.47 -17.58 -31.45
C PRO A 784 18.17 -18.37 -31.32
N LEU A 785 18.17 -19.38 -30.46
CA LEU A 785 16.95 -19.88 -29.84
C LEU A 785 16.66 -18.99 -28.63
N ARG A 786 15.63 -18.14 -28.71
CA ARG A 786 15.02 -17.52 -27.52
C ARG A 786 14.36 -18.63 -26.70
N LEU A 787 15.13 -19.22 -25.80
CA LEU A 787 14.62 -20.06 -24.72
C LEU A 787 14.22 -19.14 -23.57
N CYS A 788 12.92 -18.89 -23.42
CA CYS A 788 12.40 -18.22 -22.24
C CYS A 788 12.29 -19.25 -21.10
N TYR A 789 13.10 -19.07 -20.06
CA TYR A 789 13.04 -19.84 -18.82
C TYR A 789 11.98 -19.22 -17.91
N PHE A 790 11.08 -20.03 -17.34
CA PHE A 790 10.10 -19.56 -16.36
C PHE A 790 9.98 -20.57 -15.21
N SER A 791 10.16 -20.10 -13.98
CA SER A 791 9.77 -20.84 -12.78
C SER A 791 8.33 -20.48 -12.41
N SER A 792 7.59 -21.40 -11.80
CA SER A 792 6.19 -21.21 -11.44
C SER A 792 5.92 -20.16 -10.34
N GLU A 793 6.96 -19.53 -9.81
CA GLU A 793 6.88 -18.57 -8.70
C GLU A 793 7.15 -17.11 -9.12
N ASP A 794 7.46 -16.88 -10.40
CA ASP A 794 7.75 -15.56 -10.94
C ASP A 794 6.45 -14.81 -11.35
N LYS A 795 5.96 -13.97 -10.44
CA LYS A 795 4.78 -13.10 -10.67
C LYS A 795 5.04 -11.99 -11.68
N GLU A 796 6.29 -11.65 -11.95
CA GLU A 796 6.69 -10.62 -12.90
C GLU A 796 6.61 -11.15 -14.34
N ALA A 797 6.91 -12.44 -14.54
CA ALA A 797 6.67 -13.13 -15.81
C ALA A 797 5.18 -13.16 -16.20
N GLU A 798 4.28 -13.40 -15.25
CA GLU A 798 2.82 -13.38 -15.46
C GLU A 798 2.34 -11.99 -15.92
N LYS A 799 2.97 -10.92 -15.40
CA LYS A 799 2.69 -9.52 -15.76
C LYS A 799 3.30 -9.12 -17.10
N ARG A 800 4.54 -9.53 -17.40
CA ARG A 800 5.21 -9.32 -18.70
C ARG A 800 4.48 -10.00 -19.85
N LEU A 801 3.83 -11.13 -19.59
CA LEU A 801 3.01 -11.87 -20.55
C LEU A 801 1.64 -11.21 -20.82
N SER A 802 1.10 -10.45 -19.85
CA SER A 802 -0.20 -9.77 -20.00
C SER A 802 -0.14 -8.52 -20.89
N LEU A 803 1.05 -7.94 -21.09
CA LEU A 803 1.28 -6.72 -21.86
C LEU A 803 1.49 -6.97 -23.36
N GLY A 804 1.74 -8.22 -23.76
CA GLY A 804 1.99 -8.63 -25.15
C GLY A 804 0.94 -9.60 -25.67
N GLY A 805 -0.30 -9.14 -25.90
CA GLY A 805 -1.21 -9.67 -26.93
C GLY A 805 -1.45 -11.19 -27.11
N ILE A 806 -1.19 -12.09 -26.15
CA ILE A 806 -1.37 -13.54 -26.38
C ILE A 806 -2.23 -14.19 -25.29
N LYS A 807 -3.55 -14.08 -25.49
CA LYS A 807 -4.61 -14.72 -24.67
C LYS A 807 -4.49 -16.24 -24.57
N SER A 808 -3.74 -16.88 -25.47
CA SER A 808 -3.60 -18.35 -25.55
C SER A 808 -2.66 -18.93 -24.48
N LEU A 809 -1.63 -18.20 -24.05
CA LEU A 809 -0.66 -18.67 -23.07
C LEU A 809 -1.18 -18.53 -21.63
N ASP A 810 -1.83 -17.41 -21.30
CA ASP A 810 -2.50 -17.21 -20.01
C ASP A 810 -3.57 -18.30 -19.76
N LYS A 811 -4.30 -18.67 -20.83
CA LYS A 811 -5.30 -19.74 -20.80
C LYS A 811 -4.67 -21.13 -20.60
N ALA A 812 -3.50 -21.40 -21.18
CA ALA A 812 -2.75 -22.64 -20.97
C ALA A 812 -2.17 -22.74 -19.55
N ILE A 813 -1.61 -21.67 -18.99
CA ILE A 813 -1.08 -21.61 -17.62
C ILE A 813 -2.20 -21.83 -16.59
N LYS A 814 -3.36 -21.18 -16.77
CA LYS A 814 -4.54 -21.38 -15.93
C LYS A 814 -5.07 -22.82 -16.02
N THR A 815 -5.08 -23.42 -17.20
CA THR A 815 -5.53 -24.81 -17.41
C THR A 815 -4.60 -25.82 -16.73
N LEU A 816 -3.28 -25.58 -16.75
CA LEU A 816 -2.28 -26.42 -16.07
C LEU A 816 -2.35 -26.30 -14.54
N ARG A 817 -2.64 -25.12 -13.99
CA ARG A 817 -2.89 -24.94 -12.55
C ARG A 817 -4.13 -25.73 -12.09
N VAL A 818 -5.22 -25.68 -12.85
CA VAL A 818 -6.45 -26.44 -12.57
C VAL A 818 -6.23 -27.97 -12.67
N LEU A 819 -5.44 -28.44 -13.63
CA LEU A 819 -5.09 -29.87 -13.77
C LEU A 819 -4.21 -30.38 -12.62
N ASN A 820 -3.34 -29.53 -12.06
CA ASN A 820 -2.50 -29.84 -10.89
C ASN A 820 -3.34 -30.07 -9.62
N GLU A 821 -4.44 -29.33 -9.47
CA GLU A 821 -5.37 -29.46 -8.34
C GLU A 821 -6.35 -30.64 -8.48
N PHE A 822 -6.77 -30.98 -9.71
CA PHE A 822 -7.81 -32.01 -9.93
C PHE A 822 -7.29 -33.45 -10.07
N HIS A 823 -6.02 -33.67 -10.45
CA HIS A 823 -5.50 -35.01 -10.78
C HIS A 823 -4.32 -35.51 -9.94
N GLY A 824 -3.87 -34.76 -8.92
CA GLY A 824 -2.83 -35.24 -8.01
C GLY A 824 -1.47 -35.50 -8.68
N LEU A 825 -1.18 -34.82 -9.78
CA LEU A 825 0.15 -34.81 -10.41
C LEU A 825 1.12 -34.11 -9.45
N SER A 826 1.78 -34.86 -8.58
CA SER A 826 2.80 -34.33 -7.67
C SER A 826 4.06 -33.91 -8.44
N ILE A 827 4.11 -32.66 -8.89
CA ILE A 827 5.33 -32.03 -9.43
C ILE A 827 6.11 -31.35 -8.30
N LYS A 828 6.38 -32.08 -7.22
CA LYS A 828 7.31 -31.61 -6.17
C LYS A 828 8.74 -32.00 -6.55
N GLY A 829 9.54 -31.00 -6.91
CA GLY A 829 11.00 -31.13 -7.03
C GLY A 829 11.54 -31.54 -8.40
N LYS A 830 10.76 -31.42 -9.48
CA LYS A 830 11.28 -31.53 -10.86
C LYS A 830 10.97 -30.25 -11.64
N GLU A 831 11.99 -29.71 -12.32
CA GLU A 831 11.86 -28.55 -13.21
C GLU A 831 10.84 -28.83 -14.32
N ILE A 832 9.80 -28.00 -14.41
CA ILE A 832 8.94 -27.95 -15.59
C ILE A 832 9.69 -27.12 -16.63
N ARG A 833 9.99 -27.71 -17.79
CA ARG A 833 10.57 -26.98 -18.92
C ARG A 833 9.46 -26.64 -19.90
N TYR A 834 9.18 -25.35 -20.07
CA TYR A 834 8.21 -24.85 -21.03
C TYR A 834 8.85 -24.69 -22.41
N LEU A 835 8.09 -24.97 -23.47
CA LEU A 835 8.46 -24.61 -24.84
C LEU A 835 7.32 -23.80 -25.45
N TRP A 836 7.64 -22.60 -25.94
CA TRP A 836 6.75 -21.79 -26.76
C TRP A 836 7.42 -21.65 -28.13
N MET A 837 6.78 -22.17 -29.17
CA MET A 837 7.22 -22.01 -30.56
C MET A 837 6.29 -21.05 -31.27
N ASP A 838 6.69 -19.79 -31.37
CA ASP A 838 6.03 -18.84 -32.27
C ASP A 838 6.79 -18.84 -33.60
N GLN A 839 6.16 -19.46 -34.61
CA GLN A 839 6.70 -19.71 -35.96
C GLN A 839 8.05 -20.43 -36.03
N LEU A 840 8.10 -21.55 -36.76
CA LEU A 840 9.37 -22.06 -37.30
C LEU A 840 9.95 -21.01 -38.27
N CYS A 841 10.69 -20.03 -37.76
CA CYS A 841 11.59 -19.17 -38.53
C CYS A 841 12.82 -19.98 -38.96
N VAL A 842 12.60 -21.04 -39.72
CA VAL A 842 13.63 -21.67 -40.53
C VAL A 842 13.35 -21.18 -41.93
N ASN A 843 14.28 -20.43 -42.52
CA ASN A 843 14.20 -20.07 -43.93
C ASN A 843 13.95 -21.35 -44.75
N GLN A 844 12.81 -21.44 -45.44
CA GLN A 844 12.12 -22.71 -45.71
C GLN A 844 12.66 -23.51 -46.92
N ASP A 845 13.78 -23.10 -47.51
CA ASP A 845 14.19 -23.61 -48.83
C ASP A 845 15.28 -24.69 -48.80
N ASN A 846 15.88 -25.03 -47.65
CA ASN A 846 16.96 -26.03 -47.54
C ASN A 846 16.59 -27.26 -46.68
N PRO A 847 16.27 -28.42 -47.30
CA PRO A 847 15.89 -29.64 -46.59
C PRO A 847 16.97 -30.22 -45.66
N LYS A 848 18.26 -29.94 -45.92
CA LYS A 848 19.38 -30.46 -45.09
C LYS A 848 19.55 -29.66 -43.80
N GLU A 849 19.38 -28.33 -43.85
CA GLU A 849 19.37 -27.49 -42.64
C GLU A 849 18.15 -27.80 -41.77
N LYS A 850 16.98 -28.04 -42.39
CA LYS A 850 15.78 -28.50 -41.70
C LYS A 850 15.99 -29.80 -40.94
N GLY A 851 16.64 -30.79 -41.56
CA GLY A 851 16.99 -32.05 -40.89
C GLY A 851 18.03 -31.88 -39.77
N HIS A 852 18.98 -30.96 -39.93
CA HIS A 852 20.03 -30.69 -38.94
C HIS A 852 19.50 -29.96 -37.70
N GLU A 853 18.64 -28.95 -37.87
CA GLU A 853 18.03 -28.23 -36.74
C GLU A 853 17.05 -29.11 -35.96
N VAL A 854 16.21 -29.89 -36.66
CA VAL A 854 15.33 -30.88 -36.01
C VAL A 854 16.12 -31.95 -35.26
N SER A 855 17.29 -32.37 -35.77
CA SER A 855 18.19 -33.30 -35.09
C SER A 855 18.79 -32.70 -33.80
N LYS A 856 19.14 -31.41 -33.77
CA LYS A 856 19.65 -30.75 -32.57
C LYS A 856 18.58 -30.62 -31.49
N MET A 857 17.34 -30.33 -31.88
CA MET A 857 16.21 -30.25 -30.96
C MET A 857 15.99 -31.55 -30.17
N ARG A 858 16.25 -32.72 -30.79
CA ARG A 858 16.17 -34.02 -30.11
C ARG A 858 17.13 -34.10 -28.90
N ASP A 859 18.33 -33.54 -29.03
CA ASP A 859 19.36 -33.61 -27.99
C ASP A 859 19.09 -32.61 -26.84
N TYR A 860 18.38 -31.51 -27.11
CA TYR A 860 17.98 -30.52 -26.10
C TYR A 860 16.71 -30.90 -25.32
N TYR A 861 15.73 -31.54 -25.98
CA TYR A 861 14.39 -31.75 -25.42
C TYR A 861 14.07 -33.20 -25.05
N GLY A 862 14.88 -34.18 -25.50
CA GLY A 862 14.65 -35.61 -25.21
C GLY A 862 14.67 -35.99 -23.73
N ASN A 863 15.10 -35.08 -22.84
CA ASN A 863 15.18 -35.26 -21.39
C ASN A 863 14.16 -34.41 -20.60
N ALA A 864 13.22 -33.71 -21.25
CA ALA A 864 12.21 -32.89 -20.56
C ALA A 864 11.10 -33.75 -19.94
N THR A 865 10.64 -33.38 -18.73
CA THR A 865 9.64 -34.19 -17.98
C THR A 865 8.22 -34.08 -18.55
N VAL A 866 7.84 -32.94 -19.13
CA VAL A 866 6.60 -32.73 -19.91
C VAL A 866 6.92 -31.71 -21.01
N THR A 867 6.42 -31.93 -22.22
CA THR A 867 6.62 -30.98 -23.35
C THR A 867 5.27 -30.46 -23.85
N LEU A 868 5.11 -29.14 -23.85
CA LEU A 868 3.93 -28.43 -24.37
C LEU A 868 4.24 -27.88 -25.75
N ILE A 869 3.35 -28.11 -26.73
CA ILE A 869 3.58 -27.68 -28.11
C ILE A 869 2.31 -26.97 -28.62
N ALA A 870 2.42 -25.66 -28.83
CA ALA A 870 1.43 -24.86 -29.54
C ALA A 870 1.93 -24.63 -30.97
N ILE A 871 1.17 -25.04 -31.98
CA ILE A 871 1.52 -24.85 -33.39
C ILE A 871 0.45 -23.98 -34.03
N HIS A 872 0.83 -22.81 -34.51
CA HIS A 872 -0.01 -22.04 -35.42
C HIS A 872 0.32 -22.46 -36.85
N ALA A 873 -0.37 -23.48 -37.35
CA ALA A 873 -0.18 -23.97 -38.71
C ALA A 873 -1.46 -23.75 -39.53
N GLU A 874 -1.41 -22.80 -40.45
CA GLU A 874 -2.20 -22.92 -41.67
C GLU A 874 -1.64 -24.09 -42.48
N SER A 875 -2.30 -25.25 -42.33
CA SER A 875 -2.23 -26.44 -43.18
C SER A 875 -0.89 -26.77 -43.85
N ASP A 876 -0.05 -27.59 -43.20
CA ASP A 876 0.74 -28.57 -43.93
C ASP A 876 0.92 -29.86 -43.12
N SER A 877 0.23 -30.92 -43.55
CA SER A 877 0.22 -32.24 -42.90
C SER A 877 1.62 -32.87 -42.85
N LEU A 878 2.53 -32.41 -43.71
CA LEU A 878 3.93 -32.84 -43.78
C LEU A 878 4.75 -32.41 -42.56
N VAL A 879 4.50 -31.21 -42.01
CA VAL A 879 5.21 -30.71 -40.83
C VAL A 879 4.84 -31.55 -39.61
N LEU A 880 3.57 -31.90 -39.46
CA LEU A 880 3.07 -32.74 -38.38
C LEU A 880 3.61 -34.18 -38.47
N GLU A 881 3.73 -34.73 -39.69
CA GLU A 881 4.27 -36.08 -39.89
C GLU A 881 5.79 -36.15 -39.65
N LEU A 882 6.54 -35.11 -40.06
CA LEU A 882 7.97 -34.97 -39.77
C LEU A 882 8.21 -34.79 -38.26
N PHE A 883 7.35 -34.05 -37.57
CA PHE A 883 7.43 -33.89 -36.11
C PHE A 883 7.20 -35.22 -35.38
N LYS A 884 6.19 -35.99 -35.81
CA LYS A 884 5.89 -37.33 -35.28
C LYS A 884 7.02 -38.34 -35.52
N LYS A 885 7.70 -38.28 -36.68
CA LYS A 885 8.85 -39.14 -37.01
C LYS A 885 10.14 -38.72 -36.31
N ALA A 886 10.35 -37.44 -36.06
CA ALA A 886 11.60 -36.93 -35.51
C ALA A 886 11.78 -37.21 -34.01
N PHE A 887 10.71 -37.26 -33.23
CA PHE A 887 10.82 -37.21 -31.77
C PHE A 887 10.53 -38.51 -31.01
N CYS A 888 10.00 -39.58 -31.61
CA CYS A 888 9.75 -40.89 -30.96
C CYS A 888 9.41 -40.76 -29.44
N LEU A 889 8.42 -39.94 -29.11
CA LEU A 889 8.20 -39.46 -27.75
C LEU A 889 7.64 -40.60 -26.88
N LYS A 890 8.32 -40.89 -25.77
CA LYS A 890 7.89 -41.88 -24.76
C LYS A 890 7.06 -41.25 -23.62
N GLU A 891 6.92 -39.93 -23.58
CA GLU A 891 6.34 -39.15 -22.47
C GLU A 891 5.18 -38.24 -22.95
N PRO A 892 4.24 -37.84 -22.06
CA PRO A 892 3.00 -37.16 -22.45
C PRO A 892 3.21 -35.73 -22.96
N PHE A 893 2.39 -35.33 -23.95
CA PHE A 893 2.39 -33.99 -24.54
C PHE A 893 0.97 -33.46 -24.78
N LEU A 894 0.82 -32.12 -24.82
CA LEU A 894 -0.47 -31.43 -24.99
C LEU A 894 -0.44 -30.57 -26.27
N TYR A 895 -1.52 -30.64 -27.06
CA TYR A 895 -1.64 -30.01 -28.38
C TYR A 895 -2.79 -29.00 -28.45
N LEU A 896 -2.55 -27.82 -29.06
CA LEU A 896 -3.52 -26.75 -29.27
C LEU A 896 -3.65 -26.42 -30.77
N CYS A 897 -4.88 -26.38 -31.30
CA CYS A 897 -5.15 -26.05 -32.71
C CYS A 897 -5.71 -24.62 -32.84
N GLY A 898 -5.17 -23.83 -33.78
CA GLY A 898 -5.58 -22.46 -34.05
C GLY A 898 -6.94 -22.32 -34.77
N GLU A 899 -7.59 -21.20 -34.55
CA GLU A 899 -8.99 -20.87 -34.90
C GLU A 899 -9.26 -20.86 -36.42
N LYS A 900 -10.07 -21.82 -36.90
CA LYS A 900 -11.12 -21.63 -37.95
C LYS A 900 -11.95 -22.85 -38.35
N ALA A 901 -11.90 -23.97 -37.61
CA ALA A 901 -12.85 -25.07 -37.83
C ALA A 901 -14.02 -24.99 -36.83
N ALA A 902 -15.26 -25.02 -37.33
CA ALA A 902 -16.49 -24.86 -36.58
C ALA A 902 -16.85 -26.05 -35.65
N THR A 903 -15.94 -26.46 -34.79
CA THR A 903 -16.20 -27.44 -33.70
C THR A 903 -15.55 -26.97 -32.40
N PRO A 904 -16.10 -27.31 -31.22
CA PRO A 904 -15.64 -26.77 -29.94
C PRO A 904 -14.18 -27.12 -29.70
N VAL A 905 -13.44 -26.20 -29.08
CA VAL A 905 -12.03 -26.37 -28.70
C VAL A 905 -11.86 -27.64 -27.86
N GLY A 906 -11.38 -28.72 -28.49
CA GLY A 906 -11.13 -30.00 -27.85
C GLY A 906 -9.67 -30.08 -27.42
N TRP A 907 -9.44 -30.17 -26.12
CA TRP A 907 -8.14 -30.49 -25.53
C TRP A 907 -7.93 -32.01 -25.62
N ILE A 908 -6.79 -32.45 -26.15
CA ILE A 908 -6.46 -33.88 -26.22
C ILE A 908 -5.16 -34.13 -25.45
N TYR A 909 -5.28 -34.89 -24.37
CA TYR A 909 -4.17 -35.43 -23.58
C TYR A 909 -3.83 -36.82 -24.11
N TYR A 910 -2.55 -37.07 -24.38
CA TYR A 910 -2.03 -38.38 -24.79
C TYR A 910 -1.03 -38.90 -23.76
N GLU A 911 -1.25 -40.13 -23.30
CA GLU A 911 -0.45 -40.77 -22.26
C GLU A 911 0.11 -42.09 -22.79
N GLY A 912 1.42 -42.15 -23.04
CA GLY A 912 2.16 -43.39 -23.30
C GLY A 912 1.75 -44.20 -24.54
N GLU A 913 2.45 -45.32 -24.77
CA GLU A 913 2.43 -46.11 -26.04
C GLU A 913 1.06 -46.73 -26.42
N ASP A 914 0.08 -46.75 -25.51
CA ASP A 914 -1.26 -47.30 -25.76
C ASP A 914 -2.23 -46.21 -26.24
N LYS A 915 -2.20 -45.95 -27.54
CA LYS A 915 -3.02 -45.02 -28.36
C LYS A 915 -4.51 -44.88 -27.94
N LYS A 916 -4.82 -44.18 -26.85
CA LYS A 916 -6.17 -43.68 -26.53
C LYS A 916 -6.11 -42.18 -26.23
N GLY A 917 -6.61 -41.37 -27.15
CA GLY A 917 -6.81 -39.94 -26.94
C GLY A 917 -8.16 -39.69 -26.27
N TYR A 918 -8.19 -38.86 -25.22
CA TYR A 918 -9.42 -38.43 -24.58
C TYR A 918 -9.84 -37.05 -25.10
N SER A 919 -11.09 -36.93 -25.56
CA SER A 919 -11.75 -35.67 -25.89
C SER A 919 -12.49 -35.18 -24.64
N LEU A 920 -12.08 -34.04 -24.08
CA LEU A 920 -12.79 -33.40 -22.97
C LEU A 920 -14.17 -32.90 -23.44
N GLY A 921 -15.23 -33.59 -23.02
CA GLY A 921 -16.62 -33.32 -23.42
C GLY A 921 -17.32 -32.20 -22.63
N ASP A 922 -18.43 -31.73 -23.20
CA ASP A 922 -19.16 -30.48 -22.93
C ASP A 922 -19.48 -30.13 -21.46
N LYS A 923 -19.47 -31.09 -20.53
CA LYS A 923 -19.73 -30.81 -19.10
C LYS A 923 -18.55 -30.16 -18.38
N ALA A 924 -17.32 -30.37 -18.84
CA ALA A 924 -16.13 -29.73 -18.24
C ALA A 924 -15.98 -28.27 -18.70
N SER A 925 -16.35 -27.97 -19.95
CA SER A 925 -16.29 -26.63 -20.53
C SER A 925 -17.25 -25.63 -19.86
N LEU A 926 -18.39 -26.10 -19.35
CA LEU A 926 -19.39 -25.23 -18.72
C LEU A 926 -18.91 -24.66 -17.36
N ARG A 927 -18.18 -25.45 -16.57
CA ARG A 927 -17.68 -25.02 -15.24
C ARG A 927 -16.44 -24.15 -15.30
N LEU A 928 -15.65 -24.26 -16.38
CA LEU A 928 -14.47 -23.42 -16.58
C LEU A 928 -14.84 -21.98 -16.97
N ASN A 929 -16.01 -21.78 -17.60
CA ASN A 929 -16.55 -20.45 -17.90
C ASN A 929 -17.22 -19.77 -16.69
N GLU A 930 -17.59 -20.50 -15.64
CA GLU A 930 -18.10 -19.93 -14.38
C GLU A 930 -16.97 -19.53 -13.42
N ALA A 931 -15.74 -20.00 -13.65
CA ALA A 931 -14.55 -19.73 -12.85
C ALA A 931 -13.61 -18.66 -13.46
N LEU A 932 -13.87 -18.23 -14.71
CA LEU A 932 -13.26 -17.08 -15.37
C LEU A 932 -14.19 -15.87 -15.22
#